data_AF-A0A2E9M0P2-F1
#
_entry.id   AF-A0A2E9M0P2-F1
#
_cell.length_a   1.000
_cell.length_b   1.000
_cell.length_c   1.000
_cell.angle_alpha   90.00
_cell.angle_beta   90.00
_cell.angle_gamma   90.00
#
_symmetry.space_group_name_H-M   'P 1'
#
loop_
_entity.id
_entity.type
_entity.pdbx_description
1 polymer ?
#
loop_
_entity_poly.entity_id
_entity_poly.type
_entity_poly.pdbx_seq_one_letter_code
_entity_poly.pdbx_strand_id
1 'polypeptide(L)'
;MAVDKIDPQLQSIISDAQLRSQKTANKDDQVDAARKAAEKRQAEKKREIEAERNKESFVRSPQQSPKASKLIQPQRSAQATSALNAWKAVTDGAAFSLSPSQSKVIESHVVEDPQRSQDAAAAFSELSAKPAFKQAVSSRDQMFNLQRALLEKPQVAPAAEKVLDSKFMQSSNADNRTKTSFLKMSLNQASKGGTDLSVGGLKHAAQMMGTLVDSGVGAMGQRSALSMVERRPTDTKAMDSVSKFSSSPVVQSQTPAVKTKAASLLAKANGSESVAKGFQELVSAPAFKEQTTSNQARMFSTIGSAKVQDYRAMTDVTLNAIRSPELGNHSGDVSTWLKSAASKVASEGIGAAKALPNRPMSAAGMPQPPKLVDMSGLDGDELQQARAQNRAKVIQYYTGVQRHLDKQEKGIEGAKFAEDIHGFTQNLKTPVNLDLSALTPEEHAFAMERRESVLKKFDEVKKLHRQRSRELRGKRRPAAERIAPEQKATTSPRYFTIEGGRHNVASLLTKDGAPATLGLETPDWLGDVVRQALGSQSGGSLNQAGIEEVAKAVATKVASEVVESLTQSLGTSATTKTPIDRDSMGVPRSRGAELGPPQIAVRPKQSSALSSAKPALEVRDSATIFDSNWKALSRAESAMLRNLGWDQSSWDNKLSAQAKWPRPMFTPFASLTPIQREAVERLGFTVEAWNKRVEAFTSGRNA
;
A
#
# COMPACT_ATOMS: atom_id res chain seq x y z
N MET A 1 41.68 -35.96 -66.51
CA MET A 1 40.51 -35.06 -66.34
C MET A 1 40.67 -34.36 -65.01
N ALA A 2 40.83 -33.04 -65.07
CA ALA A 2 41.15 -32.18 -63.94
C ALA A 2 39.90 -31.95 -63.07
N VAL A 3 40.03 -32.17 -61.76
CA VAL A 3 39.09 -31.66 -60.77
C VAL A 3 39.73 -30.39 -60.21
N ASP A 4 39.15 -29.27 -60.61
CA ASP A 4 39.62 -27.93 -60.26
C ASP A 4 39.45 -27.62 -58.77
N LYS A 5 40.36 -26.73 -58.36
CA LYS A 5 40.63 -26.25 -57.01
C LYS A 5 39.36 -25.70 -56.34
N ILE A 6 38.95 -26.34 -55.24
CA ILE A 6 37.93 -25.78 -54.35
C ILE A 6 38.50 -24.50 -53.72
N ASP A 7 37.73 -23.43 -53.80
CA ASP A 7 38.05 -22.10 -53.29
C ASP A 7 38.42 -22.16 -51.78
N PRO A 8 39.60 -21.68 -51.37
CA PRO A 8 40.03 -21.67 -49.97
C PRO A 8 39.09 -20.89 -49.05
N GLN A 9 38.30 -19.93 -49.57
CA GLN A 9 37.27 -19.25 -48.77
C GLN A 9 36.12 -20.18 -48.38
N LEU A 10 35.67 -21.06 -49.30
CA LEU A 10 34.62 -22.04 -49.02
C LEU A 10 35.09 -23.10 -48.02
N GLN A 11 36.37 -23.51 -48.06
CA GLN A 11 36.92 -24.42 -47.04
C GLN A 11 36.93 -23.79 -45.64
N SER A 12 37.22 -22.48 -45.53
CA SER A 12 37.20 -21.79 -44.23
C SER A 12 35.78 -21.71 -43.63
N ILE A 13 34.77 -21.47 -44.47
CA ILE A 13 33.37 -21.36 -44.04
C ILE A 13 32.84 -22.72 -43.59
N ILE A 14 33.19 -23.80 -44.29
CA ILE A 14 32.81 -25.16 -43.92
C ILE A 14 33.48 -25.57 -42.60
N SER A 15 34.76 -25.22 -42.42
CA SER A 15 35.49 -25.51 -41.18
C SER A 15 34.92 -24.74 -39.98
N ASP A 16 34.57 -23.46 -40.14
CA ASP A 16 33.95 -22.66 -39.09
C ASP A 16 32.52 -23.13 -38.74
N ALA A 17 31.75 -23.59 -39.73
CA ALA A 17 30.43 -24.17 -39.49
C ALA A 17 30.52 -25.49 -38.70
N GLN A 18 31.50 -26.35 -39.03
CA GLN A 18 31.75 -27.58 -38.29
C GLN A 18 32.24 -27.30 -36.85
N LEU A 19 33.09 -26.29 -36.65
CA LEU A 19 33.56 -25.89 -35.32
C LEU A 19 32.44 -25.33 -34.44
N ARG A 20 31.49 -24.59 -35.03
CA ARG A 20 30.29 -24.08 -34.33
C ARG A 20 29.33 -25.21 -33.96
N SER A 21 29.13 -26.18 -34.86
CA SER A 21 28.30 -27.37 -34.61
C SER A 21 28.85 -28.25 -33.48
N GLN A 22 30.18 -28.42 -33.41
CA GLN A 22 30.81 -29.15 -32.29
C GLN A 22 30.71 -28.39 -30.97
N LYS A 23 30.79 -27.05 -30.98
CA LYS A 23 30.61 -26.24 -29.76
C LYS A 23 29.18 -26.26 -29.22
N THR A 24 28.17 -26.39 -30.08
CA THR A 24 26.78 -26.52 -29.63
C THR A 24 26.48 -27.91 -29.09
N ALA A 25 26.98 -28.97 -29.74
CA ALA A 25 26.84 -30.34 -29.25
C ALA A 25 27.45 -30.53 -27.85
N ASN A 26 28.65 -30.01 -27.62
CA ASN A 26 29.31 -30.08 -26.32
C ASN A 26 28.60 -29.25 -25.22
N LYS A 27 27.83 -28.22 -25.59
CA LYS A 27 27.01 -27.46 -24.63
C LYS A 27 25.77 -28.24 -24.20
N ASP A 28 25.11 -28.90 -25.13
CA ASP A 28 23.92 -29.69 -24.82
C ASP A 28 24.27 -30.90 -23.94
N ASP A 29 25.41 -31.55 -24.19
CA ASP A 29 25.93 -32.62 -23.33
C ASP A 29 26.27 -32.13 -21.90
N GLN A 30 26.80 -30.91 -21.76
CA GLN A 30 27.05 -30.31 -20.44
C GLN A 30 25.75 -29.94 -19.71
N VAL A 31 24.73 -29.47 -20.42
CA VAL A 31 23.42 -29.15 -19.84
C VAL A 31 22.73 -30.42 -19.36
N ASP A 32 22.79 -31.51 -20.13
CA ASP A 32 22.22 -32.80 -19.74
C ASP A 32 22.97 -33.45 -18.58
N ALA A 33 24.30 -33.34 -18.54
CA ALA A 33 25.09 -33.79 -17.39
C ALA A 33 24.74 -33.01 -16.11
N ALA A 34 24.57 -31.69 -16.22
CA ALA A 34 24.15 -30.85 -15.08
C ALA A 34 22.74 -31.19 -14.59
N ARG A 35 21.81 -31.48 -15.52
CA ARG A 35 20.44 -31.91 -15.18
C ARG A 35 20.42 -33.26 -14.46
N LYS A 36 21.16 -34.26 -14.95
CA LYS A 36 21.30 -35.57 -14.27
C LYS A 36 21.92 -35.44 -12.88
N ALA A 37 22.91 -34.57 -12.71
CA ALA A 37 23.51 -34.30 -11.39
C ALA A 37 22.52 -33.63 -10.42
N ALA A 38 21.67 -32.72 -10.91
CA ALA A 38 20.63 -32.09 -10.10
C ALA A 38 19.54 -33.09 -9.69
N GLU A 39 19.10 -33.96 -10.60
CA GLU A 39 18.12 -35.02 -10.30
C GLU A 39 18.66 -36.02 -9.27
N LYS A 40 19.94 -36.41 -9.38
CA LYS A 40 20.60 -37.27 -8.39
C LYS A 40 20.63 -36.64 -6.99
N ARG A 41 20.97 -35.35 -6.89
CA ARG A 41 20.96 -34.61 -5.60
C ARG A 41 19.56 -34.51 -4.99
N GLN A 42 18.52 -34.38 -5.82
CA GLN A 42 17.14 -34.36 -5.33
C GLN A 42 16.70 -35.74 -4.85
N ALA A 43 17.11 -36.82 -5.53
CA ALA A 43 16.82 -38.18 -5.11
C ALA A 43 17.54 -38.53 -3.79
N GLU A 44 18.79 -38.12 -3.62
CA GLU A 44 19.54 -38.28 -2.36
C GLU A 44 18.87 -37.53 -1.20
N LYS A 45 18.46 -36.26 -1.40
CA LYS A 45 17.70 -35.51 -0.38
C LYS A 45 16.37 -36.17 -0.02
N LYS A 46 15.65 -36.75 -0.99
CA LYS A 46 14.41 -37.49 -0.70
C LYS A 46 14.67 -38.73 0.15
N ARG A 47 15.74 -39.48 -0.15
CA ARG A 47 16.13 -40.64 0.66
C ARG A 47 16.58 -40.26 2.06
N GLU A 48 17.28 -39.12 2.21
CA GLU A 48 17.68 -38.60 3.53
C GLU A 48 16.46 -38.21 4.38
N ILE A 49 15.48 -37.53 3.78
CA ILE A 49 14.21 -37.17 4.45
C ILE A 49 13.41 -38.43 4.81
N GLU A 50 13.37 -39.45 3.96
CA GLU A 50 12.71 -40.73 4.29
C GLU A 50 13.45 -41.51 5.38
N ALA A 51 14.78 -41.47 5.39
CA ALA A 51 15.59 -42.09 6.44
C ALA A 51 15.42 -41.39 7.79
N GLU A 52 15.31 -40.05 7.82
CA GLU A 52 14.98 -39.29 9.03
C GLU A 52 13.56 -39.59 9.52
N ARG A 53 12.59 -39.66 8.60
CA ARG A 53 11.19 -39.99 8.93
C ARG A 53 11.04 -41.41 9.50
N ASN A 54 11.87 -42.35 9.05
CA ASN A 54 11.90 -43.72 9.59
C ASN A 54 12.69 -43.84 10.91
N LYS A 55 13.56 -42.87 11.24
CA LYS A 55 14.18 -42.78 12.56
C LYS A 55 13.26 -42.17 13.62
N GLU A 56 12.28 -41.36 13.21
CA GLU A 56 11.25 -40.79 14.11
C GLU A 56 10.03 -41.69 14.32
N SER A 57 9.87 -42.78 13.56
CA SER A 57 8.70 -43.67 13.67
C SER A 57 8.84 -44.79 14.72
N PHE A 58 9.99 -44.91 15.38
CA PHE A 58 10.17 -45.75 16.56
C PHE A 58 10.32 -44.88 17.81
N VAL A 59 9.47 -45.11 18.81
CA VAL A 59 9.31 -44.35 20.06
C VAL A 59 8.35 -43.16 19.96
N ARG A 60 7.04 -43.46 19.92
CA ARG A 60 6.06 -42.91 20.87
C ARG A 60 4.72 -43.63 20.72
N SER A 61 4.61 -44.79 21.36
CA SER A 61 3.32 -45.39 21.72
C SER A 61 2.74 -44.58 22.90
N PRO A 62 1.63 -43.85 22.76
CA PRO A 62 1.05 -43.09 23.86
C PRO A 62 0.05 -43.99 24.59
N GLN A 63 0.54 -45.00 25.32
CA GLN A 63 -0.35 -45.83 26.13
C GLN A 63 0.28 -46.43 27.39
N GLN A 64 1.31 -45.77 27.95
CA GLN A 64 1.81 -46.11 29.29
C GLN A 64 1.83 -44.89 30.23
N SER A 65 0.82 -44.88 31.10
CA SER A 65 0.76 -44.28 32.44
C SER A 65 0.72 -42.74 32.60
N PRO A 66 -0.45 -42.14 32.92
CA PRO A 66 -0.55 -40.78 33.47
C PRO A 66 -0.11 -40.68 34.96
N LYS A 67 0.53 -41.72 35.53
CA LYS A 67 0.97 -41.74 36.92
C LYS A 67 2.40 -41.22 37.15
N ALA A 68 3.27 -41.21 36.13
CA ALA A 68 4.62 -40.66 36.26
C ALA A 68 4.69 -39.13 36.17
N SER A 69 3.78 -38.48 35.41
CA SER A 69 3.77 -37.02 35.24
C SER A 69 3.24 -36.25 36.47
N LYS A 70 2.58 -36.93 37.41
CA LYS A 70 2.09 -36.31 38.66
C LYS A 70 3.16 -36.19 39.76
N LEU A 71 4.28 -36.93 39.67
CA LEU A 71 5.37 -36.80 40.64
C LEU A 71 6.41 -35.72 40.27
N ILE A 72 6.51 -35.31 39.00
CA ILE A 72 7.46 -34.28 38.54
C ILE A 72 6.82 -32.87 38.44
N GLN A 73 5.49 -32.79 38.46
CA GLN A 73 4.74 -31.53 38.41
C GLN A 73 5.00 -30.54 39.57
N PRO A 74 5.09 -30.94 40.86
CA PRO A 74 5.19 -29.97 41.95
C PRO A 74 6.52 -29.19 41.95
N GLN A 75 7.62 -29.80 41.50
CA GLN A 75 8.92 -29.11 41.43
C GLN A 75 8.99 -28.10 40.27
N ARG A 76 8.47 -28.46 39.09
CA ARG A 76 8.40 -27.51 37.97
C ARG A 76 7.45 -26.35 38.24
N SER A 77 6.35 -26.57 38.97
CA SER A 77 5.48 -25.47 39.38
C SER A 77 6.15 -24.53 40.38
N ALA A 78 6.91 -25.05 41.36
CA ALA A 78 7.62 -24.21 42.32
C ALA A 78 8.71 -23.35 41.65
N GLN A 79 9.49 -23.94 40.73
CA GLN A 79 10.50 -23.21 39.96
C GLN A 79 9.87 -22.18 39.02
N ALA A 80 8.78 -22.53 38.32
CA ALA A 80 8.07 -21.59 37.46
C ALA A 80 7.45 -20.43 38.24
N THR A 81 6.87 -20.69 39.43
CA THR A 81 6.35 -19.63 40.31
C THR A 81 7.47 -18.75 40.83
N SER A 82 8.60 -19.32 41.24
CA SER A 82 9.78 -18.55 41.67
C SER A 82 10.34 -17.69 40.55
N ALA A 83 10.50 -18.24 39.34
CA ALA A 83 10.96 -17.50 38.16
C ALA A 83 9.98 -16.40 37.75
N LEU A 84 8.67 -16.65 37.84
CA LEU A 84 7.65 -15.65 37.57
C LEU A 84 7.68 -14.52 38.59
N ASN A 85 7.85 -14.84 39.87
CA ASN A 85 7.97 -13.83 40.92
C ASN A 85 9.25 -13.01 40.77
N ALA A 86 10.37 -13.65 40.42
CA ALA A 86 11.63 -12.95 40.12
C ALA A 86 11.48 -12.02 38.92
N TRP A 87 10.86 -12.50 37.83
CA TRP A 87 10.59 -11.68 36.65
C TRP A 87 9.69 -10.48 36.99
N LYS A 88 8.56 -10.73 37.68
CA LYS A 88 7.63 -9.67 38.13
C LYS A 88 8.32 -8.65 39.02
N ALA A 89 9.14 -9.08 39.98
CA ALA A 89 9.88 -8.18 40.86
C ALA A 89 10.78 -7.19 40.09
N VAL A 90 11.39 -7.62 38.99
CA VAL A 90 12.21 -6.73 38.14
C VAL A 90 11.35 -5.87 37.21
N THR A 91 10.23 -6.40 36.69
CA THR A 91 9.39 -5.66 35.74
C THR A 91 8.39 -4.71 36.36
N ASP A 92 7.93 -4.95 37.58
CA ASP A 92 6.89 -4.15 38.24
C ASP A 92 7.42 -2.75 38.63
N GLY A 93 8.74 -2.60 38.75
CA GLY A 93 9.41 -1.30 38.89
C GLY A 93 9.63 -0.55 37.56
N ALA A 94 9.35 -1.18 36.42
CA ALA A 94 9.52 -0.55 35.12
C ALA A 94 8.36 0.43 34.83
N ALA A 95 8.69 1.59 34.25
CA ALA A 95 7.73 2.68 34.01
C ALA A 95 6.53 2.32 33.10
N PHE A 96 6.53 1.15 32.45
CA PHE A 96 5.50 0.72 31.52
C PHE A 96 4.88 -0.60 31.96
N SER A 97 3.63 -0.57 32.42
CA SER A 97 2.84 -1.78 32.58
C SER A 97 2.61 -2.43 31.21
N LEU A 98 2.66 -3.76 31.14
CA LEU A 98 2.36 -4.53 29.93
C LEU A 98 0.85 -4.70 29.72
N SER A 99 0.43 -5.07 28.51
CA SER A 99 -0.98 -5.44 28.28
C SER A 99 -1.28 -6.81 28.85
N PRO A 100 -2.54 -7.11 29.21
CA PRO A 100 -2.91 -8.47 29.59
C PRO A 100 -2.51 -9.51 28.53
N SER A 101 -2.56 -9.16 27.24
CA SER A 101 -2.08 -10.03 26.16
C SER A 101 -0.56 -10.19 26.13
N GLN A 102 0.20 -9.12 26.39
CA GLN A 102 1.67 -9.15 26.46
C GLN A 102 2.15 -9.90 27.70
N SER A 103 1.53 -9.66 28.85
CA SER A 103 1.81 -10.38 30.09
C SER A 103 1.61 -11.88 29.93
N LYS A 104 0.52 -12.32 29.27
CA LYS A 104 0.28 -13.74 28.98
C LYS A 104 1.38 -14.39 28.13
N VAL A 105 1.92 -13.67 27.14
CA VAL A 105 3.03 -14.16 26.30
C VAL A 105 4.32 -14.31 27.13
N ILE A 106 4.58 -13.37 28.03
CA ILE A 106 5.71 -13.46 28.94
C ILE A 106 5.53 -14.62 29.92
N GLU A 107 4.36 -14.73 30.55
CA GLU A 107 4.02 -15.82 31.47
C GLU A 107 4.19 -17.18 30.80
N SER A 108 3.78 -17.33 29.54
CA SER A 108 4.01 -18.60 28.81
C SER A 108 5.50 -18.91 28.64
N HIS A 109 6.34 -17.93 28.29
CA HIS A 109 7.78 -18.15 28.17
C HIS A 109 8.43 -18.49 29.51
N VAL A 110 7.96 -17.87 30.60
CA VAL A 110 8.48 -18.15 31.95
C VAL A 110 8.15 -19.56 32.41
N VAL A 111 6.95 -20.04 32.10
CA VAL A 111 6.53 -21.42 32.41
C VAL A 111 7.25 -22.45 31.53
N GLU A 112 7.53 -22.11 30.27
CA GLU A 112 8.23 -23.00 29.34
C GLU A 112 9.68 -23.28 29.76
N ASP A 113 10.42 -22.27 30.21
CA ASP A 113 11.81 -22.40 30.65
C ASP A 113 12.13 -21.48 31.86
N PRO A 114 11.93 -21.99 33.09
CA PRO A 114 12.15 -21.21 34.31
C PRO A 114 13.60 -20.76 34.49
N GLN A 115 14.58 -21.59 34.12
CA GLN A 115 16.00 -21.26 34.28
C GLN A 115 16.38 -20.10 33.35
N ARG A 116 16.02 -20.20 32.07
CA ARG A 116 16.25 -19.12 31.11
C ARG A 116 15.57 -17.83 31.53
N SER A 117 14.43 -17.93 32.19
CA SER A 117 13.69 -16.77 32.69
C SER A 117 14.37 -16.10 33.88
N GLN A 118 15.05 -16.87 34.75
CA GLN A 118 15.91 -16.31 35.78
C GLN A 118 17.11 -15.58 35.17
N ASP A 119 17.77 -16.18 34.17
CA ASP A 119 18.88 -15.55 33.45
C ASP A 119 18.43 -14.26 32.73
N ALA A 120 17.25 -14.30 32.10
CA ALA A 120 16.63 -13.15 31.47
C ALA A 120 16.27 -12.06 32.49
N ALA A 121 15.78 -12.43 33.68
CA ALA A 121 15.44 -11.49 34.75
C ALA A 121 16.69 -10.77 35.27
N ALA A 122 17.78 -11.51 35.49
CA ALA A 122 19.07 -10.94 35.87
C ALA A 122 19.60 -9.97 34.80
N ALA A 123 19.58 -10.40 33.54
CA ALA A 123 19.98 -9.56 32.41
C ALA A 123 19.12 -8.31 32.24
N PHE A 124 17.79 -8.42 32.43
CA PHE A 124 16.89 -7.29 32.38
C PHE A 124 17.08 -6.34 33.57
N SER A 125 17.36 -6.86 34.76
CA SER A 125 17.68 -6.05 35.94
C SER A 125 18.94 -5.22 35.70
N GLU A 126 20.00 -5.83 35.17
CA GLU A 126 21.23 -5.12 34.81
C GLU A 126 20.99 -4.05 33.75
N LEU A 127 20.23 -4.37 32.68
CA LEU A 127 19.91 -3.41 31.63
C LEU A 127 19.06 -2.23 32.15
N SER A 128 18.04 -2.51 32.96
CA SER A 128 17.11 -1.50 33.47
C SER A 128 17.73 -0.56 34.51
N ALA A 129 18.80 -1.00 35.19
CA ALA A 129 19.58 -0.16 36.09
C ALA A 129 20.42 0.90 35.35
N LYS A 130 20.70 0.71 34.05
CA LYS A 130 21.54 1.63 33.27
C LYS A 130 20.81 2.94 32.99
N PRO A 131 21.46 4.12 33.13
CA PRO A 131 20.81 5.42 32.86
C PRO A 131 20.24 5.52 31.44
N ALA A 132 20.96 4.97 30.47
CA ALA A 132 20.58 4.92 29.06
C ALA A 132 19.23 4.21 28.83
N PHE A 133 18.88 3.22 29.66
CA PHE A 133 17.64 2.48 29.52
C PHE A 133 16.40 3.39 29.64
N LYS A 134 16.39 4.27 30.64
CA LYS A 134 15.26 5.17 30.91
C LYS A 134 15.00 6.16 29.77
N GLN A 135 16.07 6.57 29.08
CA GLN A 135 15.99 7.49 27.93
C GLN A 135 15.64 6.75 26.63
N ALA A 136 16.19 5.55 26.44
CA ALA A 136 15.98 4.77 25.22
C ALA A 136 14.60 4.11 25.14
N VAL A 137 14.12 3.56 26.26
CA VAL A 137 12.85 2.82 26.33
C VAL A 137 11.76 3.79 26.77
N SER A 138 11.14 4.45 25.80
CA SER A 138 10.10 5.47 26.00
C SER A 138 8.67 4.96 25.77
N SER A 139 8.51 3.69 25.36
CA SER A 139 7.20 3.12 25.07
C SER A 139 7.05 1.67 25.55
N ARG A 140 5.80 1.31 25.84
CA ARG A 140 5.39 -0.05 26.20
C ARG A 140 5.80 -1.09 25.15
N ASP A 141 5.72 -0.76 23.86
CA ASP A 141 6.11 -1.69 22.80
C ASP A 141 7.63 -1.94 22.76
N GLN A 142 8.44 -0.92 23.05
CA GLN A 142 9.91 -1.11 23.16
C GLN A 142 10.24 -2.00 24.35
N MET A 143 9.61 -1.72 25.51
CA MET A 143 9.74 -2.54 26.71
C MET A 143 9.37 -4.00 26.44
N PHE A 144 8.21 -4.24 25.83
CA PHE A 144 7.74 -5.58 25.50
C PHE A 144 8.69 -6.31 24.54
N ASN A 145 9.16 -5.65 23.47
CA ASN A 145 10.09 -6.27 22.53
C ASN A 145 11.42 -6.64 23.20
N LEU A 146 11.93 -5.80 24.11
CA LEU A 146 13.16 -6.05 24.86
C LEU A 146 12.99 -7.24 25.81
N GLN A 147 11.95 -7.21 26.63
CA GLN A 147 11.62 -8.29 27.57
C GLN A 147 11.44 -9.63 26.86
N ARG A 148 10.68 -9.64 25.76
CA ARG A 148 10.48 -10.84 24.94
C ARG A 148 11.81 -11.38 24.38
N ALA A 149 12.66 -10.51 23.84
CA ALA A 149 13.94 -10.95 23.27
C ALA A 149 14.87 -11.57 24.32
N LEU A 150 14.90 -11.01 25.54
CA LEU A 150 15.67 -11.55 26.66
C LEU A 150 15.13 -12.90 27.14
N LEU A 151 13.80 -13.05 27.23
CA LEU A 151 13.17 -14.33 27.56
C LEU A 151 13.43 -15.39 26.49
N GLU A 152 13.41 -15.02 25.21
CA GLU A 152 13.74 -15.94 24.12
C GLU A 152 15.23 -16.35 24.17
N LYS A 153 16.14 -15.38 24.35
CA LYS A 153 17.60 -15.59 24.42
C LYS A 153 18.29 -14.57 25.35
N PRO A 154 18.62 -14.92 26.61
CA PRO A 154 19.26 -13.99 27.55
C PRO A 154 20.60 -13.42 27.06
N GLN A 155 21.31 -14.18 26.23
CA GLN A 155 22.60 -13.82 25.62
C GLN A 155 22.55 -12.56 24.73
N VAL A 156 21.37 -12.07 24.34
CA VAL A 156 21.25 -10.83 23.56
C VAL A 156 21.42 -9.56 24.41
N ALA A 157 21.50 -9.67 25.74
CA ALA A 157 21.58 -8.53 26.64
C ALA A 157 22.74 -7.56 26.34
N PRO A 158 23.99 -8.01 26.08
CA PRO A 158 25.09 -7.10 25.77
C PRO A 158 24.89 -6.37 24.42
N ALA A 159 24.19 -7.00 23.47
CA ALA A 159 23.83 -6.34 22.21
C ALA A 159 22.69 -5.34 22.41
N ALA A 160 21.71 -5.69 23.25
CA ALA A 160 20.62 -4.80 23.63
C ALA A 160 21.15 -3.54 24.31
N GLU A 161 22.10 -3.66 25.23
CA GLU A 161 22.78 -2.54 25.87
C GLU A 161 23.38 -1.58 24.84
N LYS A 162 24.23 -2.08 23.93
CA LYS A 162 24.86 -1.26 22.87
C LYS A 162 23.83 -0.56 21.98
N VAL A 163 22.70 -1.20 21.72
CA VAL A 163 21.60 -0.61 20.95
C VAL A 163 20.92 0.49 21.75
N LEU A 164 20.62 0.24 23.03
CA LEU A 164 20.02 1.24 23.91
C LEU A 164 20.94 2.44 24.08
N ASP A 165 22.23 2.24 24.27
CA ASP A 165 23.24 3.31 24.40
C ASP A 165 23.44 4.14 23.12
N SER A 166 22.91 3.66 21.99
CA SER A 166 23.07 4.39 20.74
C SER A 166 22.39 5.76 20.78
N LYS A 167 23.05 6.76 20.18
CA LYS A 167 22.53 8.12 20.08
C LYS A 167 21.11 8.18 19.50
N PHE A 168 20.80 7.30 18.54
CA PHE A 168 19.46 7.18 17.98
C PHE A 168 18.41 6.79 19.03
N MET A 169 18.70 5.78 19.85
CA MET A 169 17.80 5.33 20.90
C MET A 169 17.70 6.36 22.02
N GLN A 170 18.79 7.04 22.37
CA GLN A 170 18.80 8.09 23.41
C GLN A 170 18.06 9.37 22.98
N SER A 171 17.93 9.66 21.68
CA SER A 171 17.43 10.96 21.21
C SER A 171 15.91 11.14 21.39
N SER A 172 15.50 12.27 21.96
CA SER A 172 14.08 12.68 22.06
C SER A 172 13.46 13.04 20.71
N ASN A 173 14.28 13.40 19.71
CA ASN A 173 13.83 13.78 18.36
C ASN A 173 13.64 12.57 17.42
N ALA A 174 13.99 11.36 17.88
CA ALA A 174 13.78 10.14 17.13
C ALA A 174 12.30 9.72 17.14
N ASP A 175 11.77 9.32 15.99
CA ASP A 175 10.40 8.82 15.86
C ASP A 175 10.24 7.53 16.69
N ASN A 176 9.37 7.54 17.69
CA ASN A 176 9.17 6.41 18.60
C ASN A 176 8.85 5.11 17.86
N ARG A 177 8.05 5.16 16.78
CA ARG A 177 7.75 3.98 15.95
C ARG A 177 9.02 3.43 15.29
N THR A 178 9.89 4.30 14.80
CA THR A 178 11.18 3.90 14.21
C THR A 178 12.12 3.33 15.26
N LYS A 179 12.17 3.90 16.47
CA LYS A 179 12.92 3.34 17.61
C LYS A 179 12.45 1.92 17.96
N THR A 180 11.14 1.70 18.02
CA THR A 180 10.55 0.36 18.26
C THR A 180 10.95 -0.64 17.18
N SER A 181 10.84 -0.26 15.91
CA SER A 181 11.25 -1.13 14.79
C SER A 181 12.77 -1.39 14.79
N PHE A 182 13.59 -0.38 15.07
CA PHE A 182 15.04 -0.52 15.13
C PHE A 182 15.48 -1.43 16.28
N LEU A 183 14.90 -1.28 17.48
CA LEU A 183 15.16 -2.15 18.62
C LEU A 183 14.79 -3.60 18.28
N LYS A 184 13.59 -3.84 17.76
CA LYS A 184 13.13 -5.17 17.36
C LYS A 184 14.04 -5.80 16.29
N MET A 185 14.40 -5.04 15.26
CA MET A 185 15.33 -5.49 14.22
C MET A 185 16.69 -5.87 14.83
N SER A 186 17.23 -5.01 15.70
CA SER A 186 18.55 -5.21 16.29
C SER A 186 18.61 -6.45 17.20
N LEU A 187 17.59 -6.63 18.04
CA LEU A 187 17.46 -7.82 18.91
C LEU A 187 17.31 -9.10 18.07
N ASN A 188 16.54 -9.05 16.99
CA ASN A 188 16.40 -10.19 16.07
C ASN A 188 17.67 -10.52 15.28
N GLN A 189 18.54 -9.54 15.04
CA GLN A 189 19.84 -9.79 14.41
C GLN A 189 20.84 -10.33 15.43
N ALA A 190 20.85 -9.78 16.65
CA ALA A 190 21.67 -10.29 17.75
C ALA A 190 21.34 -11.75 18.09
N SER A 191 20.05 -12.10 18.08
CA SER A 191 19.59 -13.47 18.39
C SER A 191 20.02 -14.51 17.34
N LYS A 192 20.44 -14.11 16.14
CA LYS A 192 20.93 -15.03 15.09
C LYS A 192 22.38 -15.49 15.30
N GLY A 193 23.09 -15.01 16.32
CA GLY A 193 24.32 -15.65 16.80
C GLY A 193 25.59 -15.36 15.99
N GLY A 194 25.87 -14.09 15.67
CA GLY A 194 27.15 -13.66 15.09
C GLY A 194 27.68 -12.42 15.79
N THR A 195 28.40 -12.59 16.90
CA THR A 195 28.89 -11.49 17.75
C THR A 195 29.77 -10.48 16.99
N ASP A 196 30.50 -10.92 15.95
CA ASP A 196 31.35 -10.03 15.15
C ASP A 196 30.66 -9.49 13.88
N LEU A 197 29.81 -10.27 13.22
CA LEU A 197 29.12 -9.87 11.99
C LEU A 197 27.83 -9.06 12.22
N SER A 198 27.24 -9.10 13.43
CA SER A 198 26.00 -8.38 13.77
C SER A 198 26.25 -7.03 14.46
N VAL A 199 27.33 -6.87 15.22
CA VAL A 199 27.58 -5.61 15.98
C VAL A 199 28.09 -4.51 15.06
N GLY A 200 28.94 -4.82 14.08
CA GLY A 200 29.46 -3.83 13.13
C GLY A 200 28.33 -3.16 12.33
N GLY A 201 27.50 -3.95 11.66
CA GLY A 201 26.36 -3.45 10.88
C GLY A 201 25.32 -2.72 11.74
N LEU A 202 24.98 -3.26 12.92
CA LEU A 202 24.05 -2.59 13.85
C LEU A 202 24.62 -1.29 14.41
N LYS A 203 25.92 -1.22 14.71
CA LYS A 203 26.59 0.01 15.16
C LYS A 203 26.55 1.08 14.07
N HIS A 204 26.86 0.73 12.82
CA HIS A 204 26.77 1.67 11.69
C HIS A 204 25.33 2.12 11.46
N ALA A 205 24.36 1.20 11.53
CA ALA A 205 22.96 1.54 11.44
C ALA A 205 22.53 2.51 12.55
N ALA A 206 22.93 2.24 13.80
CA ALA A 206 22.62 3.11 14.94
C ALA A 206 23.26 4.49 14.81
N GLN A 207 24.51 4.55 14.33
CA GLN A 207 25.23 5.80 14.07
C GLN A 207 24.60 6.61 12.93
N MET A 208 24.26 5.96 11.81
CA MET A 208 23.54 6.57 10.70
C MET A 208 22.20 7.13 11.17
N MET A 209 21.42 6.34 11.91
CA MET A 209 20.13 6.76 12.43
C MET A 209 20.26 7.92 13.43
N GLY A 210 21.29 7.91 14.29
CA GLY A 210 21.58 9.02 15.21
C GLY A 210 21.92 10.30 14.44
N THR A 211 22.74 10.18 13.41
CA THR A 211 23.13 11.29 12.54
C THR A 211 21.95 11.91 11.80
N LEU A 212 21.00 11.07 11.33
CA LEU A 212 19.76 11.56 10.72
C LEU A 212 18.95 12.40 11.71
N VAL A 213 18.82 11.92 12.95
CA VAL A 213 18.10 12.64 14.01
C VAL A 213 18.77 13.97 14.33
N ASP A 214 20.10 13.98 14.53
CA ASP A 214 20.88 15.20 14.81
C ASP A 214 20.78 16.22 13.68
N SER A 215 20.73 15.74 12.44
CA SER A 215 20.61 16.59 11.27
C SER A 215 19.21 17.18 11.09
N GLY A 216 18.25 16.81 11.94
CA GLY A 216 16.85 17.26 11.86
C GLY A 216 16.03 16.54 10.79
N VAL A 217 16.41 15.31 10.41
CA VAL A 217 15.64 14.47 9.50
C VAL A 217 14.42 13.93 10.25
N GLY A 218 13.22 14.23 9.77
CA GLY A 218 11.96 13.80 10.36
C GLY A 218 11.65 12.31 10.17
N ALA A 219 10.54 11.88 10.76
CA ALA A 219 10.14 10.47 10.87
C ALA A 219 10.13 9.70 9.53
N MET A 220 9.71 10.32 8.42
CA MET A 220 9.65 9.64 7.13
C MET A 220 11.03 9.26 6.59
N GLY A 221 12.02 10.15 6.77
CA GLY A 221 13.41 9.91 6.41
C GLY A 221 14.01 8.80 7.26
N GLN A 222 13.81 8.88 8.59
CA GLN A 222 14.23 7.85 9.54
C GLN A 222 13.66 6.46 9.20
N ARG A 223 12.35 6.35 8.93
CA ARG A 223 11.71 5.07 8.55
C ARG A 223 12.25 4.50 7.24
N SER A 224 12.52 5.36 6.26
CA SER A 224 13.06 4.93 4.96
C SER A 224 14.49 4.40 5.12
N ALA A 225 15.31 5.08 5.93
CA ALA A 225 16.66 4.64 6.27
C ALA A 225 16.64 3.31 7.04
N LEU A 226 15.73 3.15 8.01
CA LEU A 226 15.57 1.87 8.69
C LEU A 226 15.17 0.74 7.72
N SER A 227 14.22 0.99 6.81
CA SER A 227 13.83 0.00 5.80
C SER A 227 14.98 -0.36 4.83
N MET A 228 15.91 0.56 4.58
CA MET A 228 17.15 0.26 3.86
C MET A 228 18.03 -0.71 4.67
N VAL A 229 18.25 -0.42 5.95
CA VAL A 229 19.05 -1.28 6.86
C VAL A 229 18.41 -2.67 6.99
N GLU A 230 17.09 -2.76 7.14
CA GLU A 230 16.38 -4.05 7.24
C GLU A 230 16.60 -4.92 6.01
N ARG A 231 16.65 -4.31 4.81
CA ARG A 231 16.91 -5.01 3.55
C ARG A 231 18.38 -5.42 3.39
N ARG A 232 19.31 -4.62 3.91
CA ARG A 232 20.77 -4.79 3.76
C ARG A 232 21.51 -4.44 5.05
N PRO A 233 21.40 -5.28 6.10
CA PRO A 233 21.95 -4.95 7.42
C PRO A 233 23.48 -4.95 7.47
N THR A 234 24.15 -5.51 6.46
CA THR A 234 25.61 -5.59 6.35
C THR A 234 26.21 -4.56 5.39
N ASP A 235 25.39 -3.75 4.70
CA ASP A 235 25.85 -2.77 3.71
C ASP A 235 26.25 -1.46 4.40
N THR A 236 27.38 -1.49 5.11
CA THR A 236 27.89 -0.34 5.87
C THR A 236 28.21 0.85 4.97
N LYS A 237 28.62 0.60 3.72
CA LYS A 237 28.89 1.66 2.72
C LYS A 237 27.63 2.46 2.40
N ALA A 238 26.49 1.80 2.21
CA ALA A 238 25.21 2.48 2.00
C ALA A 238 24.80 3.30 3.24
N MET A 239 25.02 2.77 4.44
CA MET A 239 24.72 3.49 5.70
C MET A 239 25.60 4.72 5.87
N ASP A 240 26.90 4.59 5.60
CA ASP A 240 27.86 5.69 5.64
C ASP A 240 27.55 6.77 4.62
N SER A 241 27.13 6.39 3.41
CA SER A 241 26.69 7.32 2.37
C SER A 241 25.50 8.16 2.83
N VAL A 242 24.47 7.53 3.42
CA VAL A 242 23.32 8.24 4.00
C VAL A 242 23.74 9.16 5.14
N SER A 243 24.62 8.68 6.03
CA SER A 243 25.12 9.43 7.19
C SER A 243 25.94 10.66 6.78
N LYS A 244 26.88 10.49 5.83
CA LYS A 244 27.69 11.57 5.25
C LYS A 244 26.82 12.57 4.51
N PHE A 245 25.82 12.09 3.76
CA PHE A 245 24.86 12.94 3.07
C PHE A 245 24.10 13.84 4.05
N SER A 246 23.52 13.27 5.12
CA SER A 246 22.77 14.06 6.11
C SER A 246 23.62 15.05 6.90
N SER A 247 24.89 14.71 7.11
CA SER A 247 25.86 15.57 7.82
C SER A 247 26.48 16.67 6.95
N SER A 248 26.28 16.62 5.64
CA SER A 248 26.88 17.60 4.73
C SER A 248 26.37 19.02 5.08
N PRO A 249 27.26 20.03 5.20
CA PRO A 249 26.86 21.40 5.52
C PRO A 249 25.77 21.95 4.58
N VAL A 250 25.86 21.58 3.30
CA VAL A 250 24.89 21.96 2.26
C VAL A 250 23.50 21.40 2.55
N VAL A 251 23.42 20.15 3.02
CA VAL A 251 22.14 19.51 3.39
C VAL A 251 21.65 20.05 4.74
N GLN A 252 22.57 20.29 5.68
CA GLN A 252 22.25 20.84 6.99
C GLN A 252 21.69 22.27 6.92
N SER A 253 22.08 23.08 5.93
CA SER A 253 21.52 24.42 5.71
C SER A 253 20.10 24.43 5.15
N GLN A 254 19.56 23.27 4.76
CA GLN A 254 18.21 23.18 4.19
C GLN A 254 17.11 23.12 5.26
N THR A 255 15.86 23.28 4.85
CA THR A 255 14.72 23.11 5.77
C THR A 255 14.55 21.64 6.19
N PRO A 256 14.00 21.34 7.39
CA PRO A 256 13.77 19.97 7.84
C PRO A 256 12.97 19.11 6.85
N ALA A 257 12.02 19.70 6.13
CA ALA A 257 11.23 19.01 5.11
C ALA A 257 12.10 18.52 3.93
N VAL A 258 13.00 19.37 3.44
CA VAL A 258 13.98 19.01 2.40
C VAL A 258 14.90 17.89 2.90
N LYS A 259 15.50 18.04 4.08
CA LYS A 259 16.39 17.02 4.68
C LYS A 259 15.68 15.67 4.79
N THR A 260 14.45 15.68 5.30
CA THR A 260 13.62 14.49 5.50
C THR A 260 13.37 13.76 4.19
N LYS A 261 13.00 14.49 3.14
CA LYS A 261 12.64 13.90 1.86
C LYS A 261 13.88 13.45 1.08
N ALA A 262 14.96 14.22 1.08
CA ALA A 262 16.21 13.84 0.44
C ALA A 262 16.80 12.57 1.07
N ALA A 263 16.86 12.50 2.40
CA ALA A 263 17.30 11.29 3.11
C ALA A 263 16.39 10.08 2.81
N SER A 264 15.06 10.29 2.73
CA SER A 264 14.12 9.23 2.35
C SER A 264 14.39 8.68 0.94
N LEU A 265 14.65 9.56 -0.03
CA LEU A 265 14.93 9.17 -1.41
C LEU A 265 16.27 8.47 -1.54
N LEU A 266 17.31 8.98 -0.88
CA LEU A 266 18.61 8.34 -0.87
C LEU A 266 18.54 6.93 -0.25
N ALA A 267 17.82 6.77 0.86
CA ALA A 267 17.61 5.46 1.48
C ALA A 267 16.81 4.49 0.58
N LYS A 268 15.82 5.00 -0.17
CA LYS A 268 15.10 4.19 -1.17
C LYS A 268 16.00 3.77 -2.33
N ALA A 269 16.94 4.62 -2.72
CA ALA A 269 18.02 4.32 -3.66
C ALA A 269 19.16 3.49 -3.02
N ASN A 270 18.92 2.88 -1.86
CA ASN A 270 19.87 2.04 -1.12
C ASN A 270 21.20 2.73 -0.79
N GLY A 271 21.17 4.04 -0.51
CA GLY A 271 22.36 4.78 -0.10
C GLY A 271 23.40 4.91 -1.21
N SER A 272 23.01 4.81 -2.49
CA SER A 272 23.96 4.96 -3.60
C SER A 272 24.74 6.28 -3.52
N GLU A 273 26.07 6.21 -3.54
CA GLU A 273 26.93 7.39 -3.46
C GLU A 273 26.74 8.32 -4.67
N SER A 274 26.49 7.77 -5.87
CA SER A 274 26.21 8.58 -7.07
C SER A 274 24.95 9.42 -6.92
N VAL A 275 23.93 8.85 -6.27
CA VAL A 275 22.66 9.51 -5.94
C VAL A 275 22.86 10.54 -4.83
N ALA A 276 23.66 10.24 -3.80
CA ALA A 276 24.01 11.18 -2.75
C ALA A 276 24.72 12.43 -3.31
N LYS A 277 25.71 12.24 -4.19
CA LYS A 277 26.43 13.33 -4.86
C LYS A 277 25.50 14.18 -5.72
N GLY A 278 24.69 13.56 -6.56
CA GLY A 278 23.75 14.32 -7.40
C GLY A 278 22.69 15.07 -6.58
N PHE A 279 22.26 14.55 -5.42
CA PHE A 279 21.42 15.33 -4.50
C PHE A 279 22.17 16.48 -3.83
N GLN A 280 23.44 16.33 -3.47
CA GLN A 280 24.24 17.42 -2.91
C GLN A 280 24.45 18.53 -3.94
N GLU A 281 24.75 18.17 -5.19
CA GLU A 281 24.87 19.11 -6.31
C GLU A 281 23.55 19.84 -6.55
N LEU A 282 22.43 19.11 -6.62
CA LEU A 282 21.10 19.68 -6.79
C LEU A 282 20.74 20.66 -5.66
N VAL A 283 21.02 20.30 -4.41
CA VAL A 283 20.74 21.15 -3.25
C VAL A 283 21.66 22.37 -3.19
N SER A 284 22.86 22.28 -3.76
CA SER A 284 23.81 23.40 -3.85
C SER A 284 23.44 24.41 -4.93
N ALA A 285 22.65 24.01 -5.94
CA ALA A 285 22.29 24.88 -7.04
C ALA A 285 21.45 26.08 -6.55
N PRO A 286 21.85 27.34 -6.83
CA PRO A 286 21.14 28.54 -6.36
C PRO A 286 19.67 28.55 -6.78
N ALA A 287 19.39 28.21 -8.04
CA ALA A 287 18.03 28.12 -8.57
C ALA A 287 17.16 27.13 -7.78
N PHE A 288 17.73 25.98 -7.41
CA PHE A 288 17.03 24.99 -6.61
C PHE A 288 16.77 25.47 -5.19
N LYS A 289 17.74 26.17 -4.57
CA LYS A 289 17.59 26.74 -3.22
C LYS A 289 16.48 27.79 -3.17
N GLU A 290 16.46 28.72 -4.11
CA GLU A 290 15.42 29.75 -4.23
C GLU A 290 14.04 29.11 -4.38
N GLN A 291 13.95 28.10 -5.23
CA GLN A 291 12.69 27.47 -5.55
C GLN A 291 12.18 26.53 -4.46
N THR A 292 13.06 25.82 -3.75
CA THR A 292 12.68 24.96 -2.62
C THR A 292 12.28 25.77 -1.39
N THR A 293 12.87 26.96 -1.22
CA THR A 293 12.45 27.94 -0.21
C THR A 293 11.03 28.44 -0.52
N SER A 294 10.79 28.85 -1.77
CA SER A 294 9.48 29.31 -2.23
C SER A 294 8.39 28.22 -2.17
N ASN A 295 8.73 26.98 -2.53
CA ASN A 295 7.76 25.88 -2.63
C ASN A 295 7.72 24.95 -1.40
N GLN A 296 8.29 25.34 -0.26
CA GLN A 296 8.26 24.57 0.99
C GLN A 296 8.57 23.06 0.81
N ALA A 297 9.65 22.72 0.08
CA ALA A 297 10.06 21.35 -0.21
C ALA A 297 9.12 20.49 -1.09
N ARG A 298 8.02 21.04 -1.66
CA ARG A 298 7.11 20.29 -2.56
C ARG A 298 7.84 19.69 -3.75
N MET A 299 8.88 20.35 -4.24
CA MET A 299 9.71 19.87 -5.35
C MET A 299 10.27 18.46 -5.09
N PHE A 300 10.84 18.20 -3.91
CA PHE A 300 11.30 16.85 -3.57
C PHE A 300 10.16 15.84 -3.43
N SER A 301 8.97 16.29 -2.99
CA SER A 301 7.79 15.43 -2.91
C SER A 301 7.43 14.87 -4.28
N THR A 302 7.37 15.76 -5.26
CA THR A 302 7.10 15.49 -6.67
C THR A 302 8.14 14.59 -7.31
N ILE A 303 9.41 14.97 -7.19
CA ILE A 303 10.52 14.23 -7.80
C ILE A 303 10.57 12.79 -7.22
N GLY A 304 10.32 12.65 -5.91
CA GLY A 304 10.34 11.37 -5.22
C GLY A 304 9.12 10.46 -5.41
N SER A 305 7.99 10.96 -5.92
CA SER A 305 6.76 10.16 -6.05
C SER A 305 6.68 9.40 -7.36
N ALA A 306 7.41 9.84 -8.40
CA ALA A 306 7.28 9.35 -9.77
C ALA A 306 5.84 9.41 -10.33
N LYS A 307 4.92 10.12 -9.67
CA LYS A 307 3.52 10.27 -10.10
C LYS A 307 3.38 11.51 -10.97
N VAL A 308 2.91 11.32 -12.19
CA VAL A 308 2.69 12.39 -13.19
C VAL A 308 1.93 13.59 -12.62
N GLN A 309 0.91 13.35 -11.78
CA GLN A 309 0.09 14.40 -11.19
C GLN A 309 0.89 15.36 -10.30
N ASP A 310 1.93 14.87 -9.62
CA ASP A 310 2.76 15.68 -8.75
C ASP A 310 3.74 16.54 -9.56
N TYR A 311 4.12 16.09 -10.77
CA TYR A 311 4.97 16.86 -11.70
C TYR A 311 4.21 18.00 -12.37
N ARG A 312 2.88 17.91 -12.49
CA ARG A 312 2.03 19.01 -12.97
C ARG A 312 1.98 20.19 -12.01
N ALA A 313 2.37 20.00 -10.75
CA ALA A 313 2.46 21.05 -9.74
C ALA A 313 3.83 21.75 -9.70
N MET A 314 4.79 21.32 -10.53
CA MET A 314 6.05 22.04 -10.73
C MET A 314 5.79 23.23 -11.64
N THR A 315 6.26 24.42 -11.24
CA THR A 315 6.22 25.61 -12.10
C THR A 315 7.13 25.40 -13.32
N ASP A 316 6.85 26.08 -14.45
CA ASP A 316 7.70 26.00 -15.65
C ASP A 316 9.16 26.41 -15.36
N VAL A 317 9.37 27.33 -14.42
CA VAL A 317 10.69 27.71 -13.89
C VAL A 317 11.43 26.50 -13.30
N THR A 318 10.72 25.60 -12.62
CA THR A 318 11.26 24.36 -12.05
C THR A 318 11.73 23.39 -13.12
N LEU A 319 10.87 23.20 -14.13
CA LEU A 319 11.14 22.28 -15.23
C LEU A 319 12.29 22.80 -16.08
N ASN A 320 12.38 24.12 -16.27
CA ASN A 320 13.48 24.77 -16.96
C ASN A 320 14.78 24.72 -16.15
N ALA A 321 14.73 24.84 -14.81
CA ALA A 321 15.90 24.61 -13.96
C ALA A 321 16.40 23.17 -14.08
N ILE A 322 15.52 22.17 -13.98
CA ILE A 322 15.88 20.75 -14.17
C ILE A 322 16.43 20.46 -15.58
N ARG A 323 15.94 21.17 -16.59
CA ARG A 323 16.38 21.06 -18.00
C ARG A 323 17.60 21.92 -18.31
N SER A 324 18.06 22.77 -17.38
CA SER A 324 19.19 23.65 -17.61
C SER A 324 20.42 22.82 -17.99
N PRO A 325 21.18 23.23 -19.04
CA PRO A 325 22.44 22.58 -19.40
C PRO A 325 23.42 22.50 -18.22
N GLU A 326 23.35 23.45 -17.29
CA GLU A 326 24.14 23.48 -16.06
C GLU A 326 23.86 22.27 -15.16
N LEU A 327 22.61 21.77 -15.14
CA LEU A 327 22.21 20.57 -14.41
C LEU A 327 22.46 19.27 -15.20
N GLY A 328 22.69 19.37 -16.51
CA GLY A 328 22.89 18.24 -17.43
C GLY A 328 24.24 17.53 -17.29
N ASN A 329 25.22 18.16 -16.62
CA ASN A 329 26.58 17.65 -16.42
C ASN A 329 26.77 16.86 -15.10
N HIS A 330 25.72 16.69 -14.30
CA HIS A 330 25.77 15.99 -13.01
C HIS A 330 25.68 14.46 -13.16
N SER A 331 26.09 13.74 -12.11
CA SER A 331 26.30 12.27 -12.11
C SER A 331 25.27 11.50 -12.93
N GLY A 332 25.75 10.60 -13.81
CA GLY A 332 24.95 9.96 -14.85
C GLY A 332 23.63 9.37 -14.36
N ASP A 333 23.57 8.85 -13.14
CA ASP A 333 22.38 8.25 -12.55
C ASP A 333 21.29 9.27 -12.18
N VAL A 334 21.66 10.43 -11.62
CA VAL A 334 20.70 11.47 -11.23
C VAL A 334 20.22 12.22 -12.47
N SER A 335 21.11 12.50 -13.43
CA SER A 335 20.71 13.06 -14.73
C SER A 335 19.78 12.11 -15.47
N THR A 336 20.08 10.80 -15.50
CA THR A 336 19.21 9.80 -16.17
C THR A 336 17.86 9.69 -15.48
N TRP A 337 17.83 9.72 -14.15
CA TRP A 337 16.60 9.67 -13.38
C TRP A 337 15.74 10.95 -13.55
N LEU A 338 16.36 12.14 -13.48
CA LEU A 338 15.69 13.42 -13.73
C LEU A 338 15.24 13.55 -15.18
N LYS A 339 16.04 13.11 -16.16
CA LYS A 339 15.69 13.06 -17.59
C LYS A 339 14.53 12.09 -17.85
N SER A 340 14.51 10.93 -17.20
CA SER A 340 13.39 9.98 -17.29
C SER A 340 12.10 10.58 -16.72
N ALA A 341 12.19 11.30 -15.59
CA ALA A 341 11.07 12.02 -15.01
C ALA A 341 10.59 13.18 -15.92
N ALA A 342 11.50 14.01 -16.42
CA ALA A 342 11.21 15.13 -17.30
C ALA A 342 10.65 14.69 -18.67
N SER A 343 11.14 13.57 -19.22
CA SER A 343 10.65 12.98 -20.46
C SER A 343 9.21 12.47 -20.32
N LYS A 344 8.85 11.87 -19.18
CA LYS A 344 7.46 11.46 -18.90
C LYS A 344 6.51 12.66 -18.82
N VAL A 345 6.97 13.78 -18.26
CA VAL A 345 6.18 15.02 -18.22
C VAL A 345 6.01 15.62 -19.61
N ALA A 346 7.06 15.60 -20.43
CA ALA A 346 7.00 16.09 -21.80
C ALA A 346 6.10 15.23 -22.70
N SER A 347 6.16 13.90 -22.59
CA SER A 347 5.35 12.97 -23.38
C SER A 347 3.86 13.00 -23.01
N GLU A 348 3.52 13.42 -21.80
CA GLU A 348 2.14 13.51 -21.32
C GLU A 348 1.54 14.93 -21.38
N GLY A 349 2.33 15.91 -21.83
CA GLY A 349 1.91 17.20 -22.38
C GLY A 349 1.58 18.32 -21.37
N ILE A 350 2.26 19.46 -21.52
CA ILE A 350 1.90 20.79 -20.96
C ILE A 350 1.00 21.58 -21.95
N GLY A 351 0.88 21.14 -23.21
CA GLY A 351 0.18 21.86 -24.29
C GLY A 351 -1.36 21.89 -24.24
N ALA A 352 -2.02 21.36 -23.20
CA ALA A 352 -3.48 21.33 -23.10
C ALA A 352 -4.08 22.56 -22.38
N ALA A 353 -3.39 23.70 -22.42
CA ALA A 353 -3.71 24.88 -21.61
C ALA A 353 -4.62 25.93 -22.27
N LYS A 354 -5.17 25.71 -23.47
CA LYS A 354 -6.16 26.63 -24.05
C LYS A 354 -7.44 25.90 -24.45
N ALA A 355 -8.48 26.19 -23.68
CA ALA A 355 -9.88 25.87 -23.83
C ALA A 355 -10.25 24.38 -23.93
N LEU A 356 -10.77 23.80 -22.84
CA LEU A 356 -11.86 22.79 -22.86
C LEU A 356 -12.52 22.74 -21.46
N PRO A 357 -13.85 22.51 -21.37
CA PRO A 357 -14.67 22.71 -20.19
C PRO A 357 -14.47 21.60 -19.14
N ASN A 358 -14.68 21.94 -17.86
CA ASN A 358 -14.84 21.04 -16.71
C ASN A 358 -14.52 19.56 -16.98
N ARG A 359 -13.23 19.20 -16.93
CA ARG A 359 -12.82 17.79 -16.99
C ARG A 359 -12.96 17.21 -15.59
N PRO A 360 -13.86 16.23 -15.35
CA PRO A 360 -14.04 15.64 -14.03
C PRO A 360 -12.75 14.93 -13.58
N MET A 361 -12.47 15.02 -12.29
CA MET A 361 -11.34 14.36 -11.63
C MET A 361 -11.15 12.93 -12.14
N SER A 362 -9.92 12.58 -12.54
CA SER A 362 -9.58 11.24 -13.04
C SER A 362 -10.03 10.16 -12.04
N ALA A 363 -10.79 9.19 -12.53
CA ALA A 363 -11.39 8.08 -11.80
C ALA A 363 -10.45 7.45 -10.75
N ALA A 364 -10.66 7.78 -9.48
CA ALA A 364 -9.87 7.25 -8.38
C ALA A 364 -10.28 5.80 -8.09
N GLY A 365 -9.54 4.85 -8.66
CA GLY A 365 -9.35 3.52 -8.07
C GLY A 365 -9.77 2.32 -8.92
N MET A 366 -10.61 2.47 -9.94
CA MET A 366 -10.94 1.37 -10.85
C MET A 366 -9.82 1.20 -11.88
N PRO A 367 -9.34 -0.04 -12.14
CA PRO A 367 -8.39 -0.28 -13.22
C PRO A 367 -8.95 0.24 -14.54
N GLN A 368 -8.12 0.89 -15.35
CA GLN A 368 -8.51 1.29 -16.69
C GLN A 368 -8.41 0.09 -17.64
N PRO A 369 -9.31 0.00 -18.64
CA PRO A 369 -9.22 -1.06 -19.65
C PRO A 369 -7.88 -0.94 -20.39
N PRO A 370 -7.09 -2.01 -20.45
CA PRO A 370 -5.84 -2.01 -21.19
C PRO A 370 -6.11 -1.85 -22.68
N LYS A 371 -5.21 -1.16 -23.38
CA LYS A 371 -5.16 -1.19 -24.85
C LYS A 371 -4.64 -2.56 -25.29
N LEU A 372 -5.47 -3.31 -26.01
CA LEU A 372 -5.07 -4.55 -26.64
C LEU A 372 -4.17 -4.25 -27.85
N VAL A 373 -3.23 -5.16 -28.12
CA VAL A 373 -2.38 -5.13 -29.30
C VAL A 373 -3.26 -5.48 -30.49
N ASP A 374 -3.20 -4.66 -31.54
CA ASP A 374 -3.88 -4.99 -32.80
C ASP A 374 -3.20 -6.22 -33.42
N MET A 375 -4.00 -7.19 -33.83
CA MET A 375 -3.53 -8.44 -34.41
C MET A 375 -3.56 -8.41 -35.95
N SER A 376 -4.03 -7.32 -36.54
CA SER A 376 -4.08 -7.17 -37.99
C SER A 376 -2.65 -7.09 -38.58
N GLY A 377 -2.36 -7.94 -39.57
CA GLY A 377 -1.09 -7.92 -40.31
C GLY A 377 0.12 -8.54 -39.61
N LEU A 378 -0.03 -9.16 -38.43
CA LEU A 378 1.06 -9.88 -37.76
C LEU A 378 1.30 -11.27 -38.37
N ASP A 379 2.56 -11.69 -38.42
CA ASP A 379 2.95 -13.04 -38.85
C ASP A 379 2.62 -14.12 -37.80
N GLY A 380 2.81 -15.41 -38.12
CA GLY A 380 2.35 -16.51 -37.27
C GLY A 380 2.89 -16.49 -35.83
N ASP A 381 4.17 -16.16 -35.66
CA ASP A 381 4.84 -16.14 -34.36
C ASP A 381 4.52 -14.85 -33.59
N GLU A 382 4.51 -13.70 -34.28
CA GLU A 382 4.11 -12.41 -33.70
C GLU A 382 2.63 -12.40 -33.29
N LEU A 383 1.77 -13.03 -34.08
CA LEU A 383 0.34 -13.19 -33.78
C LEU A 383 0.14 -14.04 -32.52
N GLN A 384 0.90 -15.12 -32.36
CA GLN A 384 0.82 -15.95 -31.15
C GLN A 384 1.32 -15.19 -29.92
N GLN A 385 2.37 -14.38 -30.07
CA GLN A 385 2.88 -13.54 -29.00
C GLN A 385 1.89 -12.42 -28.63
N ALA A 386 1.29 -11.75 -29.61
CA ALA A 386 0.27 -10.72 -29.42
C ALA A 386 -0.98 -11.28 -28.73
N ARG A 387 -1.42 -12.49 -29.11
CA ARG A 387 -2.51 -13.21 -28.42
C ARG A 387 -2.18 -13.48 -26.96
N ALA A 388 -1.01 -14.05 -26.68
CA ALA A 388 -0.57 -14.31 -25.30
C ALA A 388 -0.54 -13.02 -24.46
N GLN A 389 -0.09 -11.90 -25.05
CA GLN A 389 -0.09 -10.59 -24.40
C GLN A 389 -1.50 -10.05 -24.17
N ASN A 390 -2.39 -10.12 -25.16
CA ASN A 390 -3.79 -9.69 -25.04
C ASN A 390 -4.53 -10.49 -23.98
N ARG A 391 -4.38 -11.82 -23.98
CA ARG A 391 -4.92 -12.70 -22.95
C ARG A 391 -4.42 -12.34 -21.56
N ALA A 392 -3.11 -12.11 -21.40
CA ALA A 392 -2.53 -11.70 -20.13
C ALA A 392 -3.10 -10.34 -19.65
N LYS A 393 -3.23 -9.35 -20.54
CA LYS A 393 -3.80 -8.04 -20.25
C LYS A 393 -5.27 -8.14 -19.81
N VAL A 394 -6.08 -8.94 -20.49
CA VAL A 394 -7.49 -9.17 -20.15
C VAL A 394 -7.62 -9.83 -18.76
N ILE A 395 -6.81 -10.86 -18.49
CA ILE A 395 -6.78 -11.52 -17.17
C ILE A 395 -6.38 -10.53 -16.07
N GLN A 396 -5.34 -9.74 -16.29
CA GLN A 396 -4.87 -8.74 -15.32
C GLN A 396 -5.92 -7.67 -15.06
N TYR A 397 -6.61 -7.19 -16.09
CA TYR A 397 -7.68 -6.21 -15.97
C TYR A 397 -8.83 -6.73 -15.10
N TYR A 398 -9.44 -7.86 -15.47
CA TYR A 398 -10.57 -8.40 -14.71
C TYR A 398 -10.18 -8.83 -13.29
N THR A 399 -8.96 -9.34 -13.09
CA THR A 399 -8.44 -9.63 -11.73
C THR A 399 -8.27 -8.34 -10.91
N GLY A 400 -7.82 -7.25 -11.54
CA GLY A 400 -7.73 -5.94 -10.90
C GLY A 400 -9.10 -5.40 -10.51
N VAL A 401 -10.10 -5.53 -11.40
CA VAL A 401 -11.48 -5.08 -11.13
C VAL A 401 -12.08 -5.90 -9.99
N GLN A 402 -11.90 -7.22 -10.01
CA GLN A 402 -12.35 -8.11 -8.93
C GLN A 402 -11.76 -7.69 -7.58
N ARG A 403 -10.43 -7.49 -7.49
CA ARG A 403 -9.77 -7.05 -6.25
C ARG A 403 -10.27 -5.69 -5.78
N HIS A 404 -10.58 -4.78 -6.71
CA HIS A 404 -11.18 -3.50 -6.37
C HIS A 404 -12.57 -3.69 -5.75
N LEU A 405 -13.42 -4.53 -6.35
CA LEU A 405 -14.74 -4.85 -5.81
C LEU A 405 -14.67 -5.53 -4.44
N ASP A 406 -13.77 -6.49 -4.24
CA ASP A 406 -13.58 -7.14 -2.93
C ASP A 406 -13.12 -6.15 -1.85
N LYS A 407 -12.32 -5.14 -2.24
CA LYS A 407 -11.93 -4.06 -1.33
C LYS A 407 -13.10 -3.14 -0.97
N GLN A 408 -13.95 -2.82 -1.95
CA GLN A 408 -15.17 -2.03 -1.74
C GLN A 408 -16.14 -2.78 -0.83
N GLU A 409 -16.33 -4.08 -1.07
CA GLU A 409 -17.16 -4.97 -0.25
C GLU A 409 -16.72 -4.92 1.22
N LYS A 410 -15.44 -5.20 1.51
CA LYS A 410 -14.89 -5.13 2.87
C LYS A 410 -15.02 -3.74 3.49
N GLY A 411 -14.88 -2.68 2.69
CA GLY A 411 -15.09 -1.30 3.14
C GLY A 411 -16.53 -1.03 3.56
N ILE A 412 -17.50 -1.52 2.78
CA ILE A 412 -18.93 -1.41 3.08
C ILE A 412 -19.30 -2.26 4.31
N GLU A 413 -18.76 -3.47 4.44
CA GLU A 413 -19.00 -4.32 5.61
C GLU A 413 -18.44 -3.73 6.90
N GLY A 414 -17.27 -3.09 6.81
CA GLY A 414 -16.58 -2.46 7.94
C GLY A 414 -17.07 -1.05 8.28
N ALA A 415 -17.96 -0.47 7.48
CA ALA A 415 -18.51 0.87 7.70
C ALA A 415 -19.30 0.91 9.02
N LYS A 416 -18.99 1.89 9.87
CA LYS A 416 -19.69 2.08 11.16
C LYS A 416 -20.79 3.13 11.06
N PHE A 417 -20.66 4.05 10.12
CA PHE A 417 -21.57 5.16 9.94
C PHE A 417 -22.08 5.26 8.50
N ALA A 418 -23.25 5.88 8.30
CA ALA A 418 -23.83 6.07 6.97
C ALA A 418 -22.94 6.93 6.05
N GLU A 419 -22.20 7.88 6.63
CA GLU A 419 -21.28 8.74 5.90
C GLU A 419 -20.10 7.96 5.29
N ASP A 420 -19.65 6.89 5.95
CA ASP A 420 -18.57 6.02 5.44
C ASP A 420 -19.01 5.33 4.14
N ILE A 421 -20.27 4.90 4.10
CA ILE A 421 -20.87 4.22 2.95
C ILE A 421 -20.95 5.17 1.75
N HIS A 422 -21.27 6.45 1.98
CA HIS A 422 -21.43 7.41 0.91
C HIS A 422 -20.13 7.61 0.09
N GLY A 423 -18.97 7.59 0.76
CA GLY A 423 -17.65 7.66 0.12
C GLY A 423 -17.35 6.47 -0.81
N PHE A 424 -17.92 5.29 -0.55
CA PHE A 424 -17.77 4.12 -1.41
C PHE A 424 -18.68 4.21 -2.65
N THR A 425 -19.90 4.76 -2.53
CA THR A 425 -20.81 4.95 -3.67
C THR A 425 -20.24 5.80 -4.79
N GLN A 426 -19.53 6.89 -4.47
CA GLN A 426 -18.95 7.77 -5.49
C GLN A 426 -17.88 7.06 -6.33
N ASN A 427 -17.32 5.97 -5.80
CA ASN A 427 -16.28 5.17 -6.44
C ASN A 427 -16.81 3.90 -7.12
N LEU A 428 -18.06 3.50 -6.86
CA LEU A 428 -18.74 2.38 -7.51
C LEU A 428 -19.23 2.75 -8.91
N LYS A 429 -18.31 2.82 -9.86
CA LYS A 429 -18.64 2.94 -11.29
C LYS A 429 -18.88 1.56 -11.91
N THR A 430 -19.71 1.48 -12.94
CA THR A 430 -19.87 0.24 -13.71
C THR A 430 -18.53 -0.09 -14.38
N PRO A 431 -18.06 -1.35 -14.32
CA PRO A 431 -16.85 -1.77 -15.04
C PRO A 431 -16.95 -1.36 -16.51
N VAL A 432 -15.92 -0.70 -17.03
CA VAL A 432 -15.91 -0.26 -18.43
C VAL A 432 -15.84 -1.50 -19.33
N ASN A 433 -16.68 -1.53 -20.36
CA ASN A 433 -16.66 -2.58 -21.37
C ASN A 433 -15.32 -2.53 -22.10
N LEU A 434 -14.61 -3.65 -22.07
CA LEU A 434 -13.39 -3.83 -22.83
C LEU A 434 -13.81 -4.14 -24.28
N ASP A 435 -13.15 -3.53 -25.25
CA ASP A 435 -13.37 -3.89 -26.65
C ASP A 435 -12.71 -5.26 -26.89
N LEU A 436 -13.54 -6.28 -27.10
CA LEU A 436 -13.12 -7.66 -27.28
C LEU A 436 -13.05 -8.06 -28.76
N SER A 437 -13.25 -7.12 -29.69
CA SER A 437 -13.24 -7.39 -31.14
C SER A 437 -11.91 -7.96 -31.65
N ALA A 438 -10.81 -7.60 -30.99
CA ALA A 438 -9.46 -8.08 -31.31
C ALA A 438 -9.10 -9.43 -30.63
N LEU A 439 -10.07 -10.20 -30.12
CA LEU A 439 -9.82 -11.51 -29.52
C LEU A 439 -10.32 -12.64 -30.41
N THR A 440 -9.64 -13.78 -30.34
CA THR A 440 -10.15 -15.02 -30.98
C THR A 440 -11.46 -15.48 -30.31
N PRO A 441 -12.30 -16.30 -30.97
CA PRO A 441 -13.57 -16.76 -30.38
C PRO A 441 -13.43 -17.44 -29.00
N GLU A 442 -12.37 -18.22 -28.79
CA GLU A 442 -12.08 -18.87 -27.51
C GLU A 442 -11.69 -17.86 -26.42
N GLU A 443 -10.85 -16.89 -26.76
CA GLU A 443 -10.45 -15.81 -25.84
C GLU A 443 -11.62 -14.87 -25.53
N HIS A 444 -12.48 -14.64 -26.51
CA HIS A 444 -13.71 -13.88 -26.36
C HIS A 444 -14.66 -14.58 -25.38
N ALA A 445 -14.85 -15.91 -25.51
CA ALA A 445 -15.66 -16.69 -24.56
C ALA A 445 -15.11 -16.59 -23.13
N PHE A 446 -13.79 -16.75 -22.96
CA PHE A 446 -13.14 -16.60 -21.67
C PHE A 446 -13.27 -15.17 -21.09
N ALA A 447 -13.09 -14.14 -21.92
CA ALA A 447 -13.25 -12.74 -21.50
C ALA A 447 -14.69 -12.43 -21.10
N MET A 448 -15.67 -12.98 -21.80
CA MET A 448 -17.09 -12.86 -21.48
C MET A 448 -17.46 -13.56 -20.16
N GLU A 449 -16.97 -14.78 -19.92
CA GLU A 449 -17.16 -15.48 -18.65
C GLU A 449 -16.61 -14.65 -17.46
N ARG A 450 -15.41 -14.09 -17.62
CA ARG A 450 -14.79 -13.22 -16.61
C ARG A 450 -15.56 -11.92 -16.41
N ARG A 451 -16.04 -11.33 -17.49
CA ARG A 451 -16.89 -10.12 -17.45
C ARG A 451 -18.18 -10.39 -16.68
N GLU A 452 -18.87 -11.49 -16.96
CA GLU A 452 -20.10 -11.87 -16.27
C GLU A 452 -19.86 -12.11 -14.78
N SER A 453 -18.77 -12.79 -14.42
CA SER A 453 -18.37 -12.99 -13.02
C SER A 453 -18.17 -11.65 -12.29
N VAL A 454 -17.46 -10.71 -12.91
CA VAL A 454 -17.22 -9.37 -12.34
C VAL A 454 -18.51 -8.55 -12.24
N LEU A 455 -19.41 -8.62 -13.24
CA LEU A 455 -20.71 -7.95 -13.21
C LEU A 455 -21.60 -8.50 -12.10
N LYS A 456 -21.63 -9.82 -11.93
CA LYS A 456 -22.36 -10.48 -10.83
C LYS A 456 -21.85 -10.00 -9.47
N LYS A 457 -20.52 -9.96 -9.28
CA LYS A 457 -19.92 -9.44 -8.04
C LYS A 457 -20.23 -7.96 -7.83
N PHE A 458 -20.20 -7.15 -8.89
CA PHE A 458 -20.57 -5.75 -8.82
C PHE A 458 -22.01 -5.53 -8.36
N ASP A 459 -22.95 -6.35 -8.84
CA ASP A 459 -24.34 -6.31 -8.39
C ASP A 459 -24.52 -6.79 -6.94
N GLU A 460 -23.74 -7.78 -6.50
CA GLU A 460 -23.68 -8.18 -5.09
C GLU A 460 -23.20 -7.02 -4.20
N VAL A 461 -22.12 -6.33 -4.58
CA VAL A 461 -21.60 -5.17 -3.85
C VAL A 461 -22.62 -4.02 -3.83
N LYS A 462 -23.37 -3.79 -4.93
CA LYS A 462 -24.47 -2.82 -4.97
C LYS A 462 -25.60 -3.19 -4.01
N LYS A 463 -26.00 -4.47 -3.94
CA LYS A 463 -27.03 -4.95 -3.01
C LYS A 463 -26.57 -4.77 -1.57
N LEU A 464 -25.34 -5.16 -1.26
CA LEU A 464 -24.73 -4.99 0.06
C LEU A 464 -24.67 -3.51 0.46
N HIS A 465 -24.26 -2.64 -0.45
CA HIS A 465 -24.28 -1.19 -0.24
C HIS A 465 -25.67 -0.69 0.14
N ARG A 466 -26.72 -1.07 -0.61
CA ARG A 466 -28.11 -0.68 -0.31
C ARG A 466 -28.56 -1.22 1.04
N GLN A 467 -28.21 -2.46 1.37
CA GLN A 467 -28.54 -3.08 2.66
C GLN A 467 -27.87 -2.32 3.82
N ARG A 468 -26.54 -2.16 3.79
CA ARG A 468 -25.79 -1.47 4.84
C ARG A 468 -26.18 -0.01 4.97
N SER A 469 -26.46 0.68 3.86
CA SER A 469 -26.95 2.06 3.89
C SER A 469 -28.28 2.19 4.65
N ARG A 470 -29.19 1.21 4.50
CA ARG A 470 -30.45 1.17 5.27
C ARG A 470 -30.20 0.90 6.75
N GLU A 471 -29.34 -0.06 7.06
CA GLU A 471 -29.00 -0.43 8.44
C GLU A 471 -28.31 0.70 9.22
N LEU A 472 -27.45 1.48 8.55
CA LEU A 472 -26.72 2.60 9.16
C LEU A 472 -27.46 3.93 9.09
N ARG A 473 -28.64 4.01 8.46
CA ARG A 473 -29.39 5.27 8.30
C ARG A 473 -29.69 5.98 9.63
N GLY A 474 -29.82 5.22 10.72
CA GLY A 474 -29.99 5.73 12.09
C GLY A 474 -28.69 5.97 12.86
N LYS A 475 -27.54 5.52 12.34
CA LYS A 475 -26.22 5.64 12.97
C LYS A 475 -25.39 6.70 12.25
N ARG A 476 -25.69 7.96 12.54
CA ARG A 476 -24.88 9.10 12.06
C ARG A 476 -23.64 9.26 12.93
N ARG A 477 -22.55 9.77 12.34
CA ARG A 477 -21.39 10.16 13.14
C ARG A 477 -21.79 11.20 14.21
N PRO A 478 -21.24 11.12 15.43
CA PRO A 478 -21.33 12.19 16.42
C PRO A 478 -20.85 13.50 15.82
N ALA A 479 -21.46 14.63 16.20
CA ALA A 479 -21.13 15.94 15.63
C ALA A 479 -19.64 16.30 15.74
N ALA A 480 -18.95 15.85 16.80
CA ALA A 480 -17.52 16.04 17.01
C ALA A 480 -16.63 15.24 16.02
N GLU A 481 -17.13 14.14 15.44
CA GLU A 481 -16.40 13.29 14.48
C GLU A 481 -16.85 13.50 13.02
N ARG A 482 -17.86 14.35 12.81
CA ARG A 482 -18.20 14.84 11.48
C ARG A 482 -17.09 15.78 11.07
N ILE A 483 -16.08 15.22 10.40
CA ILE A 483 -15.16 16.01 9.59
C ILE A 483 -16.07 16.82 8.66
N ALA A 484 -16.18 18.13 8.91
CA ALA A 484 -16.88 19.01 8.00
C ALA A 484 -16.31 18.70 6.61
N PRO A 485 -17.13 18.38 5.60
CA PRO A 485 -16.60 18.33 4.25
C PRO A 485 -15.88 19.67 4.10
N GLU A 486 -14.59 19.63 3.73
CA GLU A 486 -13.97 20.77 3.09
C GLU A 486 -14.85 21.04 1.87
N GLN A 487 -15.92 21.80 2.07
CA GLN A 487 -16.27 22.81 1.12
C GLN A 487 -14.94 23.52 0.92
N LYS A 488 -14.32 23.25 -0.22
CA LYS A 488 -13.64 24.29 -0.95
C LYS A 488 -14.68 25.39 -1.16
N ALA A 489 -14.96 26.14 -0.09
CA ALA A 489 -15.07 27.54 -0.21
C ALA A 489 -13.75 27.90 -0.89
N THR A 490 -13.84 28.25 -2.17
CA THR A 490 -13.17 29.46 -2.61
C THR A 490 -13.52 30.54 -1.61
N THR A 491 -12.87 30.52 -0.43
CA THR A 491 -12.70 31.69 0.39
C THR A 491 -11.78 32.55 -0.44
N SER A 492 -12.39 33.34 -1.32
CA SER A 492 -11.90 34.68 -1.60
C SER A 492 -11.43 35.24 -0.25
N PRO A 493 -10.21 35.78 -0.19
CA PRO A 493 -9.61 36.14 1.09
C PRO A 493 -10.56 37.08 1.82
N ARG A 494 -10.98 36.69 3.02
CA ARG A 494 -11.72 37.57 3.94
C ARG A 494 -10.76 38.65 4.42
N TYR A 495 -10.49 39.61 3.55
CA TYR A 495 -10.10 40.95 3.95
C TYR A 495 -11.39 41.63 4.40
N PHE A 496 -11.39 42.21 5.60
CA PHE A 496 -12.52 42.90 6.25
C PHE A 496 -13.57 42.00 6.93
N THR A 497 -13.28 41.60 8.17
CA THR A 497 -14.30 41.73 9.21
C THR A 497 -14.34 43.18 9.68
N ILE A 498 -15.53 43.72 9.93
CA ILE A 498 -15.76 45.12 10.33
C ILE A 498 -14.96 45.48 11.61
N GLU A 499 -14.70 44.51 12.48
CA GLU A 499 -13.88 44.69 13.67
C GLU A 499 -12.36 44.69 13.37
N GLY A 500 -11.90 43.96 12.34
CA GLY A 500 -10.49 43.96 11.91
C GLY A 500 -10.11 45.19 11.07
N GLY A 501 -11.07 45.81 10.38
CA GLY A 501 -10.86 47.04 9.62
C GLY A 501 -10.54 48.26 10.49
N ARG A 502 -11.05 48.31 11.73
CA ARG A 502 -10.79 49.42 12.67
C ARG A 502 -9.35 49.43 13.20
N HIS A 503 -8.71 48.27 13.35
CA HIS A 503 -7.34 48.21 13.87
C HIS A 503 -6.26 48.40 12.80
N ASN A 504 -6.49 47.99 11.55
CA ASN A 504 -5.47 48.10 10.50
C ASN A 504 -5.35 49.51 9.91
N VAL A 505 -6.45 50.29 9.83
CA VAL A 505 -6.39 51.68 9.33
C VAL A 505 -5.66 52.61 10.30
N ALA A 506 -5.80 52.39 11.61
CA ALA A 506 -5.07 53.15 12.63
C ALA A 506 -3.56 52.87 12.63
N SER A 507 -3.13 51.71 12.14
CA SER A 507 -1.70 51.33 12.06
C SER A 507 -0.97 51.84 10.81
N LEU A 508 -1.71 52.35 9.81
CA LEU A 508 -1.16 52.84 8.54
C LEU A 508 -0.90 54.36 8.52
N LEU A 509 -1.20 55.08 9.61
CA LEU A 509 -0.98 56.52 9.72
C LEU A 509 -0.12 56.81 10.96
N THR A 510 1.16 57.10 10.75
CA THR A 510 2.03 57.64 11.80
C THR A 510 1.62 59.07 12.16
N LYS A 511 1.87 59.45 13.42
CA LYS A 511 1.45 60.70 14.09
C LYS A 511 1.82 62.01 13.38
N ASP A 512 2.69 61.99 12.35
CA ASP A 512 3.24 63.19 11.70
C ASP A 512 2.90 63.34 10.20
N GLY A 513 1.87 62.67 9.69
CA GLY A 513 1.25 63.06 8.40
C GLY A 513 2.05 62.78 7.11
N ALA A 514 3.08 61.93 7.13
CA ALA A 514 3.72 61.41 5.91
C ALA A 514 3.30 59.96 5.64
N PRO A 515 2.95 59.57 4.39
CA PRO A 515 2.57 58.19 4.07
C PRO A 515 3.77 57.26 4.15
N ALA A 516 3.67 56.20 4.95
CA ALA A 516 4.65 55.12 4.98
C ALA A 516 4.59 54.36 3.66
N THR A 517 5.68 54.38 2.89
CA THR A 517 5.84 53.56 1.68
C THR A 517 5.96 52.08 2.05
N LEU A 518 4.83 51.39 2.08
CA LEU A 518 4.78 49.93 1.93
C LEU A 518 4.84 49.62 0.44
N GLY A 519 5.84 48.85 0.00
CA GLY A 519 6.02 48.42 -1.39
C GLY A 519 4.99 47.39 -1.86
N LEU A 520 3.70 47.70 -1.71
CA LEU A 520 2.56 46.99 -2.25
C LEU A 520 1.83 47.95 -3.20
N GLU A 521 1.68 47.58 -4.46
CA GLU A 521 0.91 48.34 -5.45
C GLU A 521 -0.54 48.52 -4.97
N THR A 522 -0.86 49.71 -4.44
CA THR A 522 -2.24 50.09 -4.13
C THR A 522 -2.94 50.58 -5.40
N PRO A 523 -4.18 50.15 -5.68
CA PRO A 523 -4.93 50.64 -6.84
C PRO A 523 -5.14 52.16 -6.80
N ASP A 524 -4.94 52.84 -7.93
CA ASP A 524 -5.02 54.32 -8.04
C ASP A 524 -6.35 54.90 -7.51
N TRP A 525 -7.45 54.15 -7.66
CA TRP A 525 -8.78 54.58 -7.20
C TRP A 525 -8.90 54.72 -5.68
N LEU A 526 -8.06 54.02 -4.90
CA LEU A 526 -8.10 54.07 -3.43
C LEU A 526 -7.62 55.45 -2.94
N GLY A 527 -6.62 56.02 -3.59
CA GLY A 527 -6.13 57.38 -3.30
C GLY A 527 -7.17 58.45 -3.59
N ASP A 528 -8.03 58.23 -4.58
CA ASP A 528 -9.09 59.18 -4.94
C ASP A 528 -10.29 59.08 -4.00
N VAL A 529 -10.66 57.88 -3.54
CA VAL A 529 -11.71 57.71 -2.51
C VAL A 529 -11.30 58.34 -1.18
N VAL A 530 -10.03 58.17 -0.79
CA VAL A 530 -9.50 58.78 0.43
C VAL A 530 -9.45 60.32 0.29
N ARG A 531 -9.02 60.86 -0.86
CA ARG A 531 -9.04 62.31 -1.11
C ARG A 531 -10.45 62.89 -1.16
N GLN A 532 -11.41 62.17 -1.73
CA GLN A 532 -12.79 62.64 -1.84
C GLN A 532 -13.51 62.62 -0.48
N ALA A 533 -13.24 61.62 0.37
CA ALA A 533 -13.74 61.56 1.74
C ALA A 533 -13.05 62.57 2.68
N LEU A 534 -11.81 62.97 2.38
CA LEU A 534 -11.07 64.00 3.13
C LEU A 534 -11.29 65.43 2.63
N GLY A 535 -11.92 65.61 1.46
CA GLY A 535 -12.08 66.89 0.78
C GLY A 535 -12.95 67.93 1.49
N SER A 536 -13.49 67.61 2.66
CA SER A 536 -14.31 68.52 3.49
C SER A 536 -13.62 69.01 4.77
N GLN A 537 -12.42 68.51 5.11
CA GLN A 537 -11.69 68.93 6.32
C GLN A 537 -10.33 69.52 5.98
N SER A 538 -10.27 70.84 5.82
CA SER A 538 -9.01 71.56 5.73
C SER A 538 -8.32 71.60 7.10
N GLY A 539 -7.28 70.77 7.28
CA GLY A 539 -6.19 71.07 8.22
C GLY A 539 -6.28 70.50 9.65
N GLY A 540 -6.91 69.35 9.87
CA GLY A 540 -6.89 68.68 11.18
C GLY A 540 -6.78 67.16 11.04
N SER A 541 -6.07 66.52 11.99
CA SER A 541 -5.95 65.06 12.07
C SER A 541 -7.31 64.38 11.95
N LEU A 542 -7.40 63.31 11.13
CA LEU A 542 -8.63 62.52 10.95
C LEU A 542 -9.24 62.17 12.31
N ASN A 543 -10.39 62.76 12.61
CA ASN A 543 -11.19 62.32 13.74
C ASN A 543 -11.93 61.02 13.38
N GLN A 544 -12.46 60.34 14.39
CA GLN A 544 -13.10 59.04 14.23
C GLN A 544 -14.25 59.04 13.20
N ALA A 545 -14.93 60.19 13.02
CA ALA A 545 -15.98 60.35 12.02
C ALA A 545 -15.42 60.30 10.57
N GLY A 546 -14.28 60.95 10.31
CA GLY A 546 -13.62 60.89 8.99
C GLY A 546 -13.14 59.48 8.63
N ILE A 547 -12.68 58.70 9.62
CA ILE A 547 -12.27 57.30 9.40
C ILE A 547 -13.48 56.44 9.02
N GLU A 548 -14.63 56.66 9.65
CA GLU A 548 -15.87 55.96 9.33
C GLU A 548 -16.44 56.34 7.96
N GLU A 549 -16.26 57.59 7.54
CA GLU A 549 -16.70 58.09 6.23
C GLU A 549 -15.86 57.51 5.09
N VAL A 550 -14.52 57.49 5.24
CA VAL A 550 -13.61 56.81 4.31
C VAL A 550 -13.93 55.31 4.20
N ALA A 551 -14.14 54.64 5.34
CA ALA A 551 -14.47 53.22 5.36
C ALA A 551 -15.80 52.91 4.65
N LYS A 552 -16.81 53.77 4.83
CA LYS A 552 -18.08 53.68 4.09
C LYS A 552 -17.89 53.88 2.59
N ALA A 553 -17.17 54.92 2.18
CA ALA A 553 -16.93 55.22 0.77
C ALA A 553 -16.21 54.08 0.04
N VAL A 554 -15.19 53.49 0.68
CA VAL A 554 -14.47 52.31 0.15
C VAL A 554 -15.41 51.10 0.04
N ALA A 555 -16.22 50.82 1.07
CA ALA A 555 -17.17 49.70 1.04
C ALA A 555 -18.23 49.85 -0.07
N THR A 556 -18.74 51.07 -0.28
CA THR A 556 -19.72 51.36 -1.34
C THR A 556 -19.14 51.17 -2.73
N LYS A 557 -17.90 51.60 -2.97
CA LYS A 557 -17.25 51.48 -4.28
C LYS A 557 -16.88 50.04 -4.64
N VAL A 558 -16.42 49.27 -3.66
CA VAL A 558 -16.19 47.82 -3.84
C VAL A 558 -17.50 47.09 -4.14
N ALA A 559 -18.59 47.46 -3.47
CA ALA A 559 -19.89 46.87 -3.73
C ALA A 559 -20.39 47.17 -5.16
N SER A 560 -20.20 48.39 -5.67
CA SER A 560 -20.61 48.74 -7.04
C SER A 560 -19.80 47.98 -8.10
N GLU A 561 -18.48 47.83 -7.93
CA GLU A 561 -17.63 47.10 -8.89
C GLU A 561 -17.98 45.59 -8.93
N VAL A 562 -18.32 45.01 -7.78
CA VAL A 562 -18.76 43.61 -7.70
C VAL A 562 -20.11 43.41 -8.40
N VAL A 563 -21.05 44.34 -8.24
CA VAL A 563 -22.36 44.30 -8.93
C VAL A 563 -22.18 44.47 -10.44
N GLU A 564 -21.32 45.36 -10.88
CA GLU A 564 -21.05 45.61 -12.30
C GLU A 564 -20.37 44.41 -12.97
N SER A 565 -19.41 43.79 -12.28
CA SER A 565 -18.76 42.53 -12.69
C SER A 565 -19.75 41.36 -12.81
N LEU A 566 -20.67 41.23 -11.85
CA LEU A 566 -21.74 40.22 -11.89
C LEU A 566 -22.72 40.47 -13.04
N THR A 567 -23.06 41.74 -13.30
CA THR A 567 -23.99 42.12 -14.37
C THR A 567 -23.39 41.88 -15.75
N GLN A 568 -22.09 42.14 -15.94
CA GLN A 568 -21.36 41.79 -17.17
C GLN A 568 -21.28 40.27 -17.38
N SER A 569 -21.15 39.48 -16.31
CA SER A 569 -21.09 38.02 -16.41
C SER A 569 -22.43 37.36 -16.78
N LEU A 570 -23.56 38.03 -16.51
CA LEU A 570 -24.92 37.51 -16.75
C LEU A 570 -25.51 37.98 -18.09
N GLY A 571 -24.89 38.94 -18.78
CA GLY A 571 -25.40 39.52 -20.03
C GLY A 571 -25.15 38.73 -21.32
N THR A 572 -24.36 37.65 -21.32
CA THR A 572 -23.93 36.96 -22.56
C THR A 572 -24.61 35.60 -22.82
N SER A 573 -25.92 35.49 -22.60
CA SER A 573 -26.71 34.36 -23.11
C SER A 573 -28.19 34.68 -23.27
N ALA A 574 -28.53 35.40 -24.35
CA ALA A 574 -29.88 35.40 -24.89
C ALA A 574 -29.86 35.80 -26.37
N THR A 575 -30.24 34.87 -27.26
CA THR A 575 -30.83 35.14 -28.59
C THR A 575 -31.43 33.82 -29.09
N THR A 576 -32.74 33.62 -28.90
CA THR A 576 -33.88 33.92 -29.79
C THR A 576 -34.28 32.72 -30.65
N LYS A 577 -35.39 32.10 -30.26
CA LYS A 577 -36.23 31.22 -31.11
C LYS A 577 -37.20 32.10 -31.89
N THR A 578 -37.42 31.78 -33.16
CA THR A 578 -38.67 32.06 -33.89
C THR A 578 -38.98 30.89 -34.85
N PRO A 579 -40.25 30.71 -35.25
CA PRO A 579 -40.85 29.41 -35.60
C PRO A 579 -41.38 29.33 -37.05
N ILE A 580 -42.08 28.22 -37.37
CA ILE A 580 -42.98 27.99 -38.56
C ILE A 580 -42.18 27.45 -39.79
N ASP A 581 -42.58 26.45 -40.62
CA ASP A 581 -43.90 25.97 -41.04
C ASP A 581 -43.96 24.51 -41.54
N ARG A 582 -45.20 24.04 -41.74
CA ARG A 582 -45.69 22.80 -42.36
C ARG A 582 -45.74 22.89 -43.90
N ASP A 583 -45.87 21.71 -44.50
CA ASP A 583 -46.45 21.35 -45.81
C ASP A 583 -45.57 21.00 -47.03
N SER A 584 -45.99 19.87 -47.64
CA SER A 584 -45.86 19.45 -49.05
C SER A 584 -44.47 18.97 -49.53
N MET A 585 -44.26 17.91 -50.33
CA MET A 585 -45.05 16.85 -50.99
C MET A 585 -44.01 15.92 -51.66
N GLY A 586 -44.32 14.64 -51.92
CA GLY A 586 -43.68 13.91 -53.04
C GLY A 586 -43.07 12.52 -52.76
N VAL A 587 -43.93 11.50 -52.80
CA VAL A 587 -43.70 10.05 -53.04
C VAL A 587 -43.32 9.88 -54.56
N PRO A 588 -42.75 8.77 -55.15
CA PRO A 588 -43.00 7.34 -54.86
C PRO A 588 -41.88 6.26 -54.99
N ARG A 589 -42.11 5.20 -54.19
CA ARG A 589 -42.15 3.72 -54.46
C ARG A 589 -41.02 2.99 -55.21
N SER A 590 -40.55 1.91 -54.58
CA SER A 590 -40.88 0.48 -54.86
C SER A 590 -40.02 -0.44 -53.94
N ARG A 591 -40.22 -1.74 -53.69
CA ARG A 591 -41.34 -2.69 -53.46
C ARG A 591 -40.67 -4.09 -53.32
N GLY A 592 -41.06 -4.92 -52.33
CA GLY A 592 -40.77 -6.38 -52.32
C GLY A 592 -39.50 -6.80 -51.56
N ALA A 593 -39.45 -7.89 -50.79
CA ALA A 593 -40.43 -8.90 -50.45
C ALA A 593 -39.96 -9.65 -49.19
N GLU A 594 -40.94 -10.17 -48.44
CA GLU A 594 -40.79 -11.07 -47.29
C GLU A 594 -40.08 -12.39 -47.67
N LEU A 595 -39.45 -13.05 -46.69
CA LEU A 595 -39.51 -14.50 -46.47
C LEU A 595 -38.91 -14.86 -45.10
N GLY A 596 -39.65 -15.69 -44.34
CA GLY A 596 -39.40 -16.05 -42.94
C GLY A 596 -38.28 -17.08 -42.69
N PRO A 597 -38.11 -17.51 -41.43
CA PRO A 597 -36.94 -18.28 -41.00
C PRO A 597 -37.19 -19.80 -41.03
N PRO A 598 -36.19 -20.64 -41.31
CA PRO A 598 -36.25 -22.04 -40.94
C PRO A 598 -35.55 -22.28 -39.59
N GLN A 599 -36.33 -22.82 -38.65
CA GLN A 599 -35.81 -23.69 -37.60
C GLN A 599 -35.20 -24.95 -38.25
N ILE A 600 -34.13 -25.53 -37.69
CA ILE A 600 -33.90 -26.99 -37.69
C ILE A 600 -32.78 -27.37 -36.68
N ALA A 601 -33.18 -28.31 -35.81
CA ALA A 601 -32.45 -29.42 -35.18
C ALA A 601 -31.24 -29.16 -34.26
N VAL A 602 -31.54 -29.28 -32.97
CA VAL A 602 -30.64 -29.79 -31.92
C VAL A 602 -30.29 -31.26 -32.21
N ARG A 603 -29.00 -31.60 -32.22
CA ARG A 603 -28.50 -32.98 -32.18
C ARG A 603 -27.56 -33.13 -30.98
N PRO A 604 -27.80 -34.09 -30.05
CA PRO A 604 -26.91 -34.32 -28.92
C PRO A 604 -25.80 -35.30 -29.35
N LYS A 605 -24.54 -34.99 -29.02
CA LYS A 605 -23.46 -35.98 -29.02
C LYS A 605 -22.56 -35.82 -27.79
N GLN A 606 -22.82 -36.74 -26.87
CA GLN A 606 -21.88 -37.56 -26.10
C GLN A 606 -20.44 -37.04 -25.93
N SER A 607 -20.12 -36.88 -24.64
CA SER A 607 -18.81 -36.96 -24.00
C SER A 607 -17.83 -37.95 -24.65
N SER A 608 -16.61 -37.48 -24.90
CA SER A 608 -15.41 -38.31 -24.74
C SER A 608 -14.42 -37.57 -23.86
N ALA A 609 -14.08 -38.23 -22.76
CA ALA A 609 -13.19 -37.76 -21.73
C ALA A 609 -11.73 -37.99 -22.14
N LEU A 610 -10.88 -36.99 -21.94
CA LEU A 610 -9.44 -37.17 -21.72
C LEU A 610 -9.04 -36.23 -20.57
N SER A 611 -9.34 -36.71 -19.36
CA SER A 611 -8.91 -36.13 -18.09
C SER A 611 -7.42 -36.43 -17.90
N SER A 612 -6.58 -35.40 -18.02
CA SER A 612 -5.26 -35.40 -17.39
C SER A 612 -5.46 -35.17 -15.89
N ALA A 613 -5.55 -36.28 -15.15
CA ALA A 613 -5.83 -36.29 -13.72
C ALA A 613 -4.69 -35.60 -12.95
N LYS A 614 -4.97 -34.38 -12.44
CA LYS A 614 -4.38 -33.96 -11.16
C LYS A 614 -4.82 -34.98 -10.11
N PRO A 615 -3.94 -35.42 -9.19
CA PRO A 615 -4.33 -36.35 -8.14
C PRO A 615 -5.52 -35.74 -7.40
N ALA A 616 -6.66 -36.44 -7.43
CA ALA A 616 -7.82 -36.06 -6.65
C ALA A 616 -7.34 -35.90 -5.20
N LEU A 617 -7.53 -34.72 -4.64
CA LEU A 617 -7.30 -34.49 -3.22
C LEU A 617 -8.21 -35.48 -2.49
N GLU A 618 -7.60 -36.51 -1.92
CA GLU A 618 -8.28 -37.57 -1.19
C GLU A 618 -8.84 -36.94 0.08
N VAL A 619 -10.11 -36.54 0.03
CA VAL A 619 -10.87 -36.08 1.19
C VAL A 619 -11.43 -37.31 1.86
N ARG A 620 -11.20 -37.46 3.17
CA ARG A 620 -11.75 -38.58 3.93
C ARG A 620 -13.27 -38.53 3.93
N ASP A 621 -13.90 -39.67 4.22
CA ASP A 621 -15.35 -39.70 4.39
C ASP A 621 -15.81 -38.71 5.46
N SER A 622 -17.02 -38.17 5.29
CA SER A 622 -17.55 -37.14 6.19
C SER A 622 -17.61 -37.60 7.65
N ALA A 623 -17.89 -38.87 7.95
CA ALA A 623 -17.93 -39.38 9.32
C ALA A 623 -16.53 -39.32 9.97
N THR A 624 -15.52 -39.83 9.29
CA THR A 624 -14.12 -39.81 9.73
C THR A 624 -13.61 -38.40 9.93
N ILE A 625 -14.01 -37.45 9.07
CA ILE A 625 -13.68 -36.04 9.25
C ILE A 625 -14.29 -35.54 10.57
N PHE A 626 -15.58 -35.75 10.79
CA PHE A 626 -16.28 -35.26 11.99
C PHE A 626 -15.80 -35.91 13.29
N ASP A 627 -15.21 -37.09 13.27
CA ASP A 627 -14.61 -37.73 14.45
C ASP A 627 -13.16 -37.28 14.72
N SER A 628 -12.52 -36.60 13.76
CA SER A 628 -11.13 -36.17 13.88
C SER A 628 -10.94 -34.83 14.60
N ASN A 629 -9.83 -34.69 15.32
CA ASN A 629 -9.40 -33.40 15.90
C ASN A 629 -8.89 -32.46 14.80
N TRP A 630 -8.92 -31.14 15.02
CA TRP A 630 -8.57 -30.17 13.98
C TRP A 630 -7.14 -30.37 13.44
N LYS A 631 -6.21 -30.78 14.30
CA LYS A 631 -4.81 -31.07 13.93
C LYS A 631 -4.65 -32.30 13.03
N ALA A 632 -5.62 -33.21 13.02
CA ALA A 632 -5.63 -34.40 12.18
C ALA A 632 -6.26 -34.17 10.80
N LEU A 633 -6.84 -32.97 10.57
CA LEU A 633 -7.41 -32.60 9.29
C LEU A 633 -6.31 -32.27 8.28
N SER A 634 -6.51 -32.68 7.03
CA SER A 634 -5.67 -32.21 5.93
C SER A 634 -5.83 -30.69 5.74
N ARG A 635 -4.87 -30.06 5.07
CA ARG A 635 -4.95 -28.63 4.76
C ARG A 635 -6.17 -28.29 3.89
N ALA A 636 -6.61 -29.22 3.05
CA ALA A 636 -7.80 -29.04 2.22
C ALA A 636 -9.09 -29.20 3.04
N GLU A 637 -9.18 -30.23 3.89
CA GLU A 637 -10.31 -30.45 4.79
C GLU A 637 -10.52 -29.25 5.73
N SER A 638 -9.45 -28.77 6.38
CA SER A 638 -9.52 -27.59 7.26
C SER A 638 -9.89 -26.30 6.51
N ALA A 639 -9.49 -26.14 5.25
CA ALA A 639 -9.92 -25.01 4.43
C ALA A 639 -11.42 -25.07 4.07
N MET A 640 -11.93 -26.25 3.74
CA MET A 640 -13.37 -26.45 3.48
C MET A 640 -14.21 -26.21 4.74
N LEU A 641 -13.75 -26.70 5.90
CA LEU A 641 -14.41 -26.48 7.18
C LEU A 641 -14.42 -25.00 7.57
N ARG A 642 -13.35 -24.25 7.28
CA ARG A 642 -13.35 -22.78 7.44
C ARG A 642 -14.39 -22.07 6.58
N ASN A 643 -14.61 -22.53 5.35
CA ASN A 643 -15.67 -21.99 4.49
C ASN A 643 -17.07 -22.24 5.07
N LEU A 644 -17.24 -23.33 5.84
CA LEU A 644 -18.45 -23.62 6.60
C LEU A 644 -18.51 -22.88 7.96
N GLY A 645 -17.55 -22.01 8.25
CA GLY A 645 -17.51 -21.18 9.45
C GLY A 645 -16.88 -21.86 10.66
N TRP A 646 -16.26 -23.02 10.51
CA TRP A 646 -15.49 -23.66 11.58
C TRP A 646 -14.14 -22.97 11.77
N ASP A 647 -13.78 -22.77 13.02
CA ASP A 647 -12.41 -22.51 13.43
C ASP A 647 -11.89 -23.66 14.29
N GLN A 648 -10.59 -23.63 14.60
CA GLN A 648 -9.97 -24.68 15.39
C GLN A 648 -10.64 -24.85 16.76
N SER A 649 -11.01 -23.74 17.41
CA SER A 649 -11.57 -23.76 18.76
C SER A 649 -12.99 -24.34 18.80
N SER A 650 -13.81 -24.04 17.80
CA SER A 650 -15.19 -24.54 17.67
C SER A 650 -15.18 -26.01 17.25
N TRP A 651 -14.27 -26.42 16.37
CA TRP A 651 -14.15 -27.81 15.94
C TRP A 651 -13.66 -28.74 17.06
N ASP A 652 -12.61 -28.33 17.77
CA ASP A 652 -12.05 -29.14 18.86
C ASP A 652 -13.05 -29.25 20.04
N ASN A 653 -14.01 -28.33 20.15
CA ASN A 653 -15.07 -28.33 21.17
C ASN A 653 -16.45 -28.78 20.64
N LYS A 654 -16.56 -29.31 19.42
CA LYS A 654 -17.85 -29.63 18.76
C LYS A 654 -18.73 -30.64 19.51
N LEU A 655 -18.12 -31.50 20.34
CA LEU A 655 -18.81 -32.50 21.16
C LEU A 655 -19.14 -32.01 22.58
N SER A 656 -18.72 -30.79 22.93
CA SER A 656 -19.05 -30.23 24.25
C SER A 656 -20.51 -29.79 24.30
N ALA A 657 -21.16 -29.87 25.46
CA ALA A 657 -22.51 -29.34 25.65
C ALA A 657 -22.62 -27.82 25.39
N GLN A 658 -21.48 -27.11 25.34
CA GLN A 658 -21.38 -25.69 25.05
C GLN A 658 -20.91 -25.41 23.60
N ALA A 659 -20.86 -26.42 22.75
CA ALA A 659 -20.41 -26.30 21.37
C ALA A 659 -21.25 -25.26 20.60
N LYS A 660 -20.58 -24.20 20.15
CA LYS A 660 -21.19 -23.25 19.22
C LYS A 660 -20.96 -23.73 17.79
N TRP A 661 -21.98 -24.38 17.24
CA TRP A 661 -21.97 -24.80 15.85
C TRP A 661 -22.07 -23.57 14.92
N PRO A 662 -21.29 -23.50 13.83
CA PRO A 662 -21.37 -22.42 12.86
C PRO A 662 -22.76 -22.34 12.20
N ARG A 663 -23.23 -21.12 11.90
CA ARG A 663 -24.53 -20.88 11.25
C ARG A 663 -24.80 -21.73 10.00
N PRO A 664 -23.82 -22.00 9.12
CA PRO A 664 -24.03 -22.88 7.96
C PRO A 664 -24.51 -24.28 8.32
N MET A 665 -24.14 -24.83 9.49
CA MET A 665 -24.56 -26.16 9.95
C MET A 665 -26.06 -26.26 10.25
N PHE A 666 -26.74 -25.13 10.39
CA PHE A 666 -28.20 -25.02 10.58
C PHE A 666 -28.93 -24.58 9.32
N THR A 667 -28.21 -24.43 8.21
CA THR A 667 -28.74 -23.84 6.97
C THR A 667 -28.97 -24.96 5.95
N PRO A 668 -30.19 -25.13 5.42
CA PRO A 668 -30.46 -26.09 4.34
C PRO A 668 -29.53 -25.87 3.16
N PHE A 669 -29.17 -26.94 2.44
CA PHE A 669 -28.17 -26.91 1.37
C PHE A 669 -28.49 -25.84 0.30
N ALA A 670 -29.76 -25.69 -0.07
CA ALA A 670 -30.21 -24.71 -1.06
C ALA A 670 -29.97 -23.25 -0.62
N SER A 671 -29.90 -23.00 0.69
CA SER A 671 -29.70 -21.69 1.30
C SER A 671 -28.22 -21.40 1.60
N LEU A 672 -27.32 -22.35 1.33
CA LEU A 672 -25.88 -22.14 1.45
C LEU A 672 -25.34 -21.28 0.30
N THR A 673 -24.33 -20.47 0.59
CA THR A 673 -23.59 -19.73 -0.45
C THR A 673 -22.92 -20.71 -1.42
N PRO A 674 -22.61 -20.31 -2.67
CA PRO A 674 -21.96 -21.20 -3.64
C PRO A 674 -20.67 -21.86 -3.13
N ILE A 675 -19.84 -21.09 -2.39
CA ILE A 675 -18.59 -21.59 -1.79
C ILE A 675 -18.86 -22.62 -0.69
N GLN A 676 -19.91 -22.41 0.10
CA GLN A 676 -20.33 -23.37 1.13
C GLN A 676 -20.88 -24.64 0.51
N ARG A 677 -21.68 -24.55 -0.57
CA ARG A 677 -22.17 -25.73 -1.30
C ARG A 677 -21.01 -26.56 -1.86
N GLU A 678 -20.04 -25.92 -2.51
CA GLU A 678 -18.84 -26.59 -3.01
C GLU A 678 -18.05 -27.24 -1.86
N ALA A 679 -17.93 -26.58 -0.70
CA ALA A 679 -17.27 -27.15 0.47
C ALA A 679 -18.03 -28.37 1.03
N VAL A 680 -19.36 -28.33 1.10
CA VAL A 680 -20.21 -29.45 1.54
C VAL A 680 -20.07 -30.63 0.59
N GLU A 681 -20.16 -30.40 -0.72
CA GLU A 681 -20.00 -31.44 -1.75
C GLU A 681 -18.61 -32.08 -1.70
N ARG A 682 -17.56 -31.27 -1.56
CA ARG A 682 -16.16 -31.77 -1.48
C ARG A 682 -15.85 -32.50 -0.17
N LEU A 683 -16.57 -32.20 0.92
CA LEU A 683 -16.51 -32.96 2.16
C LEU A 683 -17.31 -34.29 2.07
N GLY A 684 -17.86 -34.62 0.90
CA GLY A 684 -18.54 -35.89 0.65
C GLY A 684 -20.01 -35.93 1.07
N PHE A 685 -20.62 -34.80 1.40
CA PHE A 685 -22.05 -34.75 1.70
C PHE A 685 -22.89 -34.68 0.43
N THR A 686 -23.90 -35.55 0.33
CA THR A 686 -25.00 -35.35 -0.62
C THR A 686 -25.95 -34.27 -0.12
N VAL A 687 -26.72 -33.67 -1.03
CA VAL A 687 -27.73 -32.65 -0.70
C VAL A 687 -28.72 -33.18 0.34
N GLU A 688 -29.16 -34.42 0.18
CA GLU A 688 -30.08 -35.10 1.10
C GLU A 688 -29.43 -35.37 2.46
N ALA A 689 -28.19 -35.88 2.49
CA ALA A 689 -27.45 -36.13 3.74
C ALA A 689 -27.22 -34.84 4.53
N TRP A 690 -26.90 -33.74 3.84
CA TRP A 690 -26.76 -32.43 4.47
C TRP A 690 -28.07 -31.92 5.06
N ASN A 691 -29.16 -31.94 4.28
CA ASN A 691 -30.46 -31.47 4.75
C ASN A 691 -30.99 -32.32 5.92
N LYS A 692 -30.81 -33.64 5.88
CA LYS A 692 -31.17 -34.55 6.97
C LYS A 692 -30.36 -34.24 8.25
N ARG A 693 -29.09 -33.88 8.10
CA ARG A 693 -28.24 -33.44 9.22
C ARG A 693 -28.74 -32.12 9.80
N VAL A 694 -29.03 -31.13 8.96
CA VAL A 694 -29.60 -29.84 9.38
C VAL A 694 -30.91 -30.07 10.14
N GLU A 695 -31.79 -30.93 9.63
CA GLU A 695 -33.06 -31.28 10.27
C GLU A 695 -32.85 -31.92 11.65
N ALA A 696 -31.89 -32.85 11.77
CA ALA A 696 -31.52 -33.48 13.03
C ALA A 696 -30.99 -32.47 14.07
N PHE A 697 -30.22 -31.47 13.63
CA PHE A 697 -29.77 -30.37 14.50
C PHE A 697 -30.92 -29.45 14.92
N THR A 698 -31.80 -29.07 13.99
CA THR A 698 -32.92 -28.16 14.28
C THR A 698 -34.01 -28.80 15.14
N SER A 699 -34.17 -30.12 15.05
CA SER A 699 -35.14 -30.88 15.86
C SER A 699 -34.62 -31.27 17.24
N GLY A 700 -33.36 -30.94 17.56
CA GLY A 700 -32.71 -31.31 18.83
C GLY A 700 -32.50 -32.82 19.00
N ARG A 701 -32.67 -33.63 17.94
CA ARG A 701 -32.54 -35.09 18.01
C ARG A 701 -31.09 -35.58 17.94
N ASN A 702 -30.15 -34.74 17.52
CA ASN A 702 -28.72 -35.03 17.53
C ASN A 702 -27.92 -33.73 17.69
N ALA A 703 -27.83 -33.21 18.93
CA ALA A 703 -26.80 -32.27 19.32
C ALA A 703 -25.59 -33.03 19.88
#